data_AF-A0A968E8H0-F1
#
_entry.id   AF-A0A968E8H0-F1
#
_cell.length_a   1.000
_cell.length_b   1.000
_cell.length_c   1.000
_cell.angle_alpha   90.00
_cell.angle_beta   90.00
_cell.angle_gamma   90.00
#
_symmetry.space_group_name_H-M   'P 1'
#
loop_
_entity.id
_entity.type
_entity.pdbx_description
1 polymer ?
#
loop_
_entity_poly.entity_id
_entity_poly.type
_entity_poly.pdbx_seq_one_letter_code
_entity_poly.pdbx_strand_id
1 'polypeptide(L)'
;MSRNNLTIVFTASFLFVAALTLYAEDQAQSLTLFSFDKGFDTSKVITGDAKVNLSQDGMLRIETGTKQNWPGITLKAPEGKWDLSKYEFIKIDIKNMDDKPVTVSCRVDNPGADGRNNCVTENININPNSIETLTVRLCPTTYQLTEPVELIGMRRAPAQQGKLDGSNITQLLVFVSRPKAGHTFEIDNICAGGRVKMMDTKTFFPFIDEFGQFIHKDWPGKTHSQEELIAHGKTEEKDIAANPGPADRNKYGGWTAGPKLKTTSFFRVQKYKGKWWLVDPQGRLFWSHGIDCVRSTNATPISDREHYYRNLPKADSLFSTFYSRGSWAPHGYYKDHSPYRTYDFSRANFLRKYGPDWQQKFADITHRRLKSWGINTIANWSDPKIYLMRKTPYVATISYSARNIEGSQGYWGKFYDVFDPSFRQSLRRRLEREKDTSAGDPWCLGYFVHNELSWGDETSLAVAALISPPDQPAKKVFVEDLKSKYKSIDKLNNAWGTNHKTWNALLQSTEAQDKKKAHNDLIAFYTKTAETYFKTIREEVKKIAPNQLYMGCRFAWVNDLAARAATKFCDIVSYNRYRYSVENHRLPDDIDMPIIIGEFHFGALDRGMFHTGLRKTANQQDRADKYKSYVQGALRNPYIVGTHWFQYKDQATTGRGDGENYQIGFIDICDKPYPETIKACREVGHIMYEYRLKTE
;
A
#
# COMPACT_ATOMS: atom_id res chain seq x y z
N MET A 1 40.08 21.58 -47.34
CA MET A 1 41.26 21.15 -46.55
C MET A 1 40.93 21.43 -45.07
N SER A 2 40.26 20.51 -44.38
CA SER A 2 40.83 19.42 -43.56
C SER A 2 41.72 19.91 -42.40
N ARG A 3 41.14 19.99 -41.19
CA ARG A 3 41.61 19.37 -39.93
C ARG A 3 40.81 19.90 -38.74
N ASN A 4 39.99 19.04 -38.13
CA ASN A 4 39.77 18.91 -36.68
C ASN A 4 38.57 17.99 -36.41
N ASN A 5 38.83 16.68 -36.35
CA ASN A 5 37.91 15.65 -35.85
C ASN A 5 38.73 14.52 -35.23
N LEU A 6 39.39 14.79 -34.09
CA LEU A 6 40.17 13.78 -33.38
C LEU A 6 40.10 13.97 -31.85
N THR A 7 38.88 13.95 -31.29
CA THR A 7 38.71 13.87 -29.81
C THR A 7 37.43 13.15 -29.35
N ILE A 8 36.64 12.55 -30.24
CA ILE A 8 35.36 11.90 -29.87
C ILE A 8 35.43 10.35 -29.90
N VAL A 9 36.55 9.76 -30.32
CA VAL A 9 36.66 8.29 -30.49
C VAL A 9 37.19 7.56 -29.25
N PHE A 10 37.75 8.25 -28.25
CA PHE A 10 38.35 7.59 -27.08
C PHE A 10 37.40 7.38 -25.89
N THR A 11 36.33 8.16 -25.76
CA THR A 11 35.36 8.03 -24.64
C THR A 11 34.27 6.99 -24.90
N ALA A 12 33.86 6.77 -26.15
CA ALA A 12 32.87 5.74 -26.50
C ALA A 12 33.45 4.32 -26.33
N SER A 13 34.73 4.11 -26.68
CA SER A 13 35.39 2.81 -26.53
C SER A 13 35.63 2.43 -25.06
N PHE A 14 35.89 3.39 -24.16
CA PHE A 14 36.05 3.11 -22.73
C PHE A 14 34.72 2.77 -22.03
N LEU A 15 33.61 3.41 -22.42
CA LEU A 15 32.27 3.08 -21.92
C LEU A 15 31.79 1.71 -22.43
N PHE A 16 32.12 1.36 -23.67
CA PHE A 16 31.77 0.04 -24.23
C PHE A 16 32.64 -1.07 -23.63
N VAL A 17 33.93 -0.83 -23.41
CA VAL A 17 34.84 -1.78 -22.73
C VAL A 17 34.47 -1.94 -21.25
N ALA A 18 34.11 -0.87 -20.53
CA ALA A 18 33.65 -0.96 -19.14
C ALA A 18 32.30 -1.68 -18.99
N ALA A 19 31.37 -1.49 -19.93
CA ALA A 19 30.11 -2.24 -19.97
C ALA A 19 30.33 -3.71 -20.33
N LEU A 20 31.27 -4.01 -21.25
CA LEU A 20 31.67 -5.37 -21.60
C LEU A 20 32.44 -6.07 -20.48
N THR A 21 33.28 -5.37 -19.70
CA THR A 21 33.97 -5.95 -18.54
C THR A 21 33.02 -6.17 -17.37
N LEU A 22 32.04 -5.29 -17.14
CA LEU A 22 30.97 -5.52 -16.15
C LEU A 22 30.05 -6.69 -16.56
N TYR A 23 29.71 -6.82 -17.84
CA TYR A 23 28.96 -7.99 -18.36
C TYR A 23 29.78 -9.28 -18.29
N ALA A 24 31.08 -9.22 -18.58
CA ALA A 24 31.99 -10.36 -18.49
C ALA A 24 32.29 -10.76 -17.03
N GLU A 25 32.40 -9.82 -16.09
CA GLU A 25 32.53 -10.11 -14.66
C GLU A 25 31.25 -10.72 -14.06
N ASP A 26 30.05 -10.27 -14.48
CA ASP A 26 28.77 -10.86 -14.04
C ASP A 26 28.58 -12.28 -14.63
N GLN A 27 29.02 -12.53 -15.87
CA GLN A 27 29.06 -13.89 -16.45
C GLN A 27 30.11 -14.79 -15.78
N ALA A 28 31.32 -14.29 -15.49
CA ALA A 28 32.40 -15.07 -14.86
C ALA A 28 32.11 -15.47 -13.39
N GLN A 29 31.10 -14.86 -12.76
CA GLN A 29 30.66 -15.17 -11.39
C GLN A 29 29.30 -15.86 -11.32
N SER A 30 28.70 -16.24 -12.44
CA SER A 30 27.41 -16.94 -12.48
C SER A 30 27.57 -18.47 -12.45
N LEU A 31 26.60 -19.17 -11.88
CA LEU A 31 26.49 -20.63 -11.92
C LEU A 31 25.26 -21.01 -12.73
N THR A 32 25.47 -21.64 -13.90
CA THR A 32 24.38 -22.21 -14.68
C THR A 32 23.72 -23.35 -13.90
N LEU A 33 22.40 -23.23 -13.68
CA LEU A 33 21.59 -24.25 -13.02
C LEU A 33 20.93 -25.17 -14.04
N PHE A 34 20.43 -24.61 -15.14
CA PHE A 34 19.93 -25.35 -16.30
C PHE A 34 20.31 -24.64 -17.60
N SER A 35 20.61 -25.45 -18.60
CA SER A 35 20.68 -25.11 -20.02
C SER A 35 19.80 -26.11 -20.76
N PHE A 36 19.03 -25.67 -21.75
CA PHE A 36 18.08 -26.50 -22.50
C PHE A 36 18.55 -26.82 -23.92
N ASP A 37 19.87 -26.90 -24.11
CA ASP A 37 20.52 -27.22 -25.38
C ASP A 37 20.09 -28.57 -25.99
N LYS A 38 20.55 -28.83 -27.23
CA LYS A 38 20.24 -30.05 -27.99
C LYS A 38 20.81 -31.29 -27.27
N GLY A 39 20.01 -31.85 -26.37
CA GLY A 39 20.39 -32.96 -25.50
C GLY A 39 19.64 -32.99 -24.16
N PHE A 40 18.96 -31.91 -23.77
CA PHE A 40 18.16 -31.89 -22.55
C PHE A 40 17.00 -32.90 -22.59
N ASP A 41 16.95 -33.77 -21.59
CA ASP A 41 15.91 -34.79 -21.46
C ASP A 41 14.66 -34.19 -20.79
N THR A 42 13.67 -33.82 -21.61
CA THR A 42 12.39 -33.25 -21.14
C THR A 42 11.59 -34.20 -20.26
N SER A 43 11.86 -35.51 -20.26
CA SER A 43 11.17 -36.47 -19.39
C SER A 43 11.51 -36.29 -17.90
N LYS A 44 12.62 -35.59 -17.60
CA LYS A 44 13.02 -35.23 -16.23
C LYS A 44 12.24 -34.05 -15.65
N VAL A 45 11.49 -33.32 -16.49
CA VAL A 45 10.67 -32.19 -16.05
C VAL A 45 9.36 -32.70 -15.49
N ILE A 46 9.06 -32.37 -14.24
CA ILE A 46 7.77 -32.72 -13.62
C ILE A 46 6.76 -31.66 -14.03
N THR A 47 5.64 -32.09 -14.61
CA THR A 47 4.57 -31.20 -15.05
C THR A 47 3.38 -31.25 -14.09
N GLY A 48 2.77 -30.09 -13.85
CA GLY A 48 1.48 -29.97 -13.16
C GLY A 48 0.52 -29.22 -14.07
N ASP A 49 -0.43 -29.93 -14.70
CA ASP A 49 -1.35 -29.34 -15.69
C ASP A 49 -0.62 -28.46 -16.73
N ALA A 50 0.47 -28.99 -17.28
CA ALA A 50 1.26 -28.34 -18.31
C ALA A 50 1.87 -29.37 -19.27
N LYS A 51 2.25 -28.92 -20.46
CA LYS A 51 3.05 -29.69 -21.43
C LYS A 51 4.39 -29.00 -21.66
N VAL A 52 5.40 -29.79 -21.99
CA VAL A 52 6.75 -29.28 -22.26
C VAL A 52 7.34 -29.85 -23.53
N ASN A 53 8.10 -29.03 -24.25
CA ASN A 53 8.90 -29.44 -25.40
C ASN A 53 10.09 -28.48 -25.56
N LEU A 54 11.14 -28.92 -26.25
CA LEU A 54 12.23 -28.03 -26.64
C LEU A 54 11.81 -27.22 -27.89
N SER A 55 12.10 -25.93 -27.88
CA SER A 55 11.95 -25.06 -29.05
C SER A 55 13.12 -25.26 -30.03
N GLN A 56 12.97 -24.75 -31.26
CA GLN A 56 14.04 -24.82 -32.27
C GLN A 56 15.30 -24.06 -31.83
N ASP A 57 15.13 -23.05 -30.99
CA ASP A 57 16.21 -22.20 -30.46
C ASP A 57 16.86 -22.77 -29.19
N GLY A 58 16.46 -23.98 -28.74
CA GLY A 58 17.02 -24.60 -27.54
C GLY A 58 16.47 -24.05 -26.23
N MET A 59 15.26 -23.47 -26.24
CA MET A 59 14.56 -23.05 -25.02
C MET A 59 13.53 -24.11 -24.59
N LEU A 60 13.20 -24.16 -23.31
CA LEU A 60 12.12 -25.04 -22.83
C LEU A 60 10.77 -24.32 -22.97
N ARG A 61 9.94 -24.79 -23.91
CA ARG A 61 8.56 -24.32 -24.09
C ARG A 61 7.63 -24.99 -23.08
N ILE A 62 6.75 -24.20 -22.48
CA ILE A 62 5.78 -24.60 -21.47
C ILE A 62 4.40 -24.13 -21.90
N GLU A 63 3.46 -25.07 -22.01
CA GLU A 63 2.04 -24.80 -22.30
C GLU A 63 1.21 -25.15 -21.07
N THR A 64 0.69 -24.16 -20.35
CA THR A 64 -0.07 -24.37 -19.11
C THR A 64 -1.57 -24.54 -19.34
N GLY A 65 -2.21 -25.38 -18.53
CA GLY A 65 -3.67 -25.55 -18.48
C GLY A 65 -4.36 -24.59 -17.52
N THR A 66 -5.57 -24.97 -17.08
CA THR A 66 -6.44 -24.22 -16.15
C THR A 66 -7.08 -25.10 -15.07
N LYS A 67 -6.75 -26.39 -15.03
CA LYS A 67 -7.31 -27.38 -14.09
C LYS A 67 -6.66 -27.29 -12.71
N GLN A 68 -5.43 -26.80 -12.62
CA GLN A 68 -4.74 -26.59 -11.35
C GLN A 68 -4.66 -25.11 -10.97
N ASN A 69 -4.40 -24.86 -9.68
CA ASN A 69 -4.22 -23.50 -9.16
C ASN A 69 -2.86 -22.88 -9.56
N TRP A 70 -1.88 -23.70 -9.93
CA TRP A 70 -0.53 -23.28 -10.29
C TRP A 70 0.02 -24.18 -11.41
N PRO A 71 -0.62 -24.19 -12.59
CA PRO A 71 -0.13 -25.01 -13.69
C PRO A 71 1.25 -24.54 -14.15
N GLY A 72 2.13 -25.49 -14.44
CA GLY A 72 3.52 -25.23 -14.74
C GLY A 72 4.41 -26.45 -14.58
N ILE A 73 5.68 -26.20 -14.29
CA ILE A 73 6.73 -27.22 -14.22
C ILE A 73 7.51 -27.15 -12.92
N THR A 74 8.16 -28.27 -12.57
CA THR A 74 9.19 -28.35 -11.54
C THR A 74 10.49 -28.91 -12.14
N LEU A 75 11.58 -28.19 -11.91
CA LEU A 75 12.94 -28.55 -12.27
C LEU A 75 13.70 -28.94 -10.99
N LYS A 76 14.01 -30.22 -10.81
CA LYS A 76 14.76 -30.71 -9.64
C LYS A 76 16.25 -30.51 -9.82
N ALA A 77 16.95 -30.20 -8.73
CA ALA A 77 18.40 -30.18 -8.72
C ALA A 77 18.95 -31.53 -9.23
N PRO A 78 19.83 -31.53 -10.26
CA PRO A 78 20.31 -32.77 -10.89
C PRO A 78 20.95 -33.76 -9.89
N GLU A 79 21.65 -33.23 -8.89
CA GLU A 79 22.31 -33.99 -7.81
C GLU A 79 21.50 -34.00 -6.50
N GLY A 80 20.21 -33.69 -6.57
CA GLY A 80 19.29 -33.67 -5.43
C GLY A 80 19.28 -32.36 -4.63
N LYS A 81 20.36 -31.58 -4.62
CA LYS A 81 20.42 -30.23 -4.06
C LYS A 81 21.46 -29.33 -4.73
N TRP A 82 21.28 -28.02 -4.61
CA TRP A 82 22.30 -27.00 -4.85
C TRP A 82 22.67 -26.31 -3.54
N ASP A 83 23.97 -26.03 -3.36
CA ASP A 83 24.44 -25.01 -2.41
C ASP A 83 24.63 -23.70 -3.15
N LEU A 84 23.65 -22.80 -3.00
CA LEU A 84 23.67 -21.45 -3.55
C LEU A 84 23.85 -20.39 -2.45
N SER A 85 24.34 -20.75 -1.27
CA SER A 85 24.46 -19.86 -0.10
C SER A 85 25.28 -18.59 -0.39
N LYS A 86 26.24 -18.67 -1.31
CA LYS A 86 27.08 -17.54 -1.72
C LYS A 86 26.43 -16.60 -2.75
N TYR A 87 25.34 -17.00 -3.42
CA TYR A 87 24.70 -16.24 -4.50
C TYR A 87 23.53 -15.39 -3.99
N GLU A 88 23.32 -14.21 -4.59
CA GLU A 88 22.22 -13.33 -4.18
C GLU A 88 20.87 -13.77 -4.75
N PHE A 89 20.87 -14.27 -5.98
CA PHE A 89 19.66 -14.49 -6.76
C PHE A 89 19.81 -15.62 -7.77
N ILE A 90 18.66 -16.06 -8.29
CA ILE A 90 18.53 -16.86 -9.51
C ILE A 90 17.87 -15.99 -10.58
N LYS A 91 18.41 -15.96 -11.79
CA LYS A 91 17.79 -15.34 -12.98
C LYS A 91 17.20 -16.43 -13.89
N ILE A 92 16.13 -16.08 -14.58
CA ILE A 92 15.50 -16.91 -15.62
C ILE A 92 14.97 -15.97 -16.72
N ASP A 93 15.36 -16.21 -17.96
CA ASP A 93 14.82 -15.50 -19.11
C ASP A 93 13.51 -16.16 -19.52
N ILE A 94 12.48 -15.34 -19.73
CA ILE A 94 11.13 -15.81 -20.04
C ILE A 94 10.61 -15.05 -21.26
N LYS A 95 10.29 -15.80 -22.31
CA LYS A 95 9.66 -15.30 -23.53
C LYS A 95 8.17 -15.61 -23.52
N ASN A 96 7.34 -14.58 -23.60
CA ASN A 96 5.90 -14.77 -23.74
C ASN A 96 5.55 -15.08 -25.20
N MET A 97 4.92 -16.23 -25.44
CA MET A 97 4.51 -16.67 -26.78
C MET A 97 3.04 -16.37 -27.08
N ASP A 98 2.30 -15.83 -26.11
CA ASP A 98 0.90 -15.45 -26.28
C ASP A 98 0.76 -14.06 -26.92
N ASP A 99 -0.44 -13.81 -27.45
CA ASP A 99 -0.90 -12.49 -27.92
C ASP A 99 -1.34 -11.56 -26.77
N LYS A 100 -1.30 -12.04 -25.52
CA LYS A 100 -1.71 -11.32 -24.31
C LYS A 100 -0.60 -11.33 -23.27
N PRO A 101 -0.54 -10.30 -22.39
CA PRO A 101 0.40 -10.32 -21.28
C PRO A 101 0.17 -11.52 -20.36
N VAL A 102 1.26 -12.11 -19.86
CA VAL A 102 1.24 -13.22 -18.91
C VAL A 102 2.08 -12.88 -17.68
N THR A 103 1.59 -13.23 -16.49
CA THR A 103 2.38 -13.14 -15.25
C THR A 103 2.93 -14.51 -14.90
N VAL A 104 4.24 -14.70 -15.08
CA VAL A 104 4.93 -15.94 -14.77
C VAL A 104 5.62 -15.82 -13.42
N SER A 105 5.49 -16.85 -12.60
CA SER A 105 6.11 -16.95 -11.28
C SER A 105 7.21 -18.00 -11.27
N CYS A 106 8.28 -17.74 -10.54
CA CYS A 106 9.31 -18.73 -10.21
C CYS A 106 9.41 -18.86 -8.68
N ARG A 107 9.34 -20.09 -8.19
CA ARG A 107 9.51 -20.44 -6.78
C ARG A 107 10.75 -21.32 -6.59
N VAL A 108 11.55 -20.98 -5.61
CA VAL A 108 12.76 -21.72 -5.21
C VAL A 108 12.46 -22.40 -3.89
N ASP A 109 12.66 -23.73 -3.82
CA ASP A 109 12.27 -24.55 -2.68
C ASP A 109 13.48 -25.16 -1.97
N ASN A 110 13.39 -25.27 -0.64
CA ASN A 110 14.11 -26.24 0.19
C ASN A 110 13.23 -27.48 0.45
N PRO A 111 13.74 -28.52 1.13
CA PRO A 111 12.90 -29.60 1.64
C PRO A 111 11.75 -29.07 2.51
N GLY A 112 10.55 -29.64 2.34
CA GLY A 112 9.37 -29.25 3.13
C GLY A 112 8.75 -27.90 2.73
N ALA A 113 9.05 -27.37 1.54
CA ALA A 113 8.41 -26.18 1.01
C ALA A 113 6.89 -26.37 0.82
N ASP A 114 6.10 -25.43 1.33
CA ASP A 114 4.62 -25.45 1.29
C ASP A 114 4.04 -24.27 0.47
N GLY A 115 4.90 -23.49 -0.19
CA GLY A 115 4.52 -22.25 -0.88
C GLY A 115 4.49 -21.00 0.01
N ARG A 116 4.81 -21.14 1.31
CA ARG A 116 4.89 -20.04 2.28
C ARG A 116 6.17 -20.05 3.13
N ASN A 117 6.62 -21.23 3.51
CA ASN A 117 7.80 -21.53 4.31
C ASN A 117 8.76 -22.39 3.49
N ASN A 118 10.06 -22.35 3.83
CA ASN A 118 11.11 -23.11 3.14
C ASN A 118 11.18 -22.82 1.64
N CYS A 119 10.70 -21.65 1.21
CA CYS A 119 10.72 -21.23 -0.18
C CYS A 119 10.65 -19.70 -0.33
N VAL A 120 11.06 -19.23 -1.50
CA VAL A 120 10.86 -17.85 -1.96
C VAL A 120 10.21 -17.87 -3.33
N THR A 121 9.30 -16.93 -3.61
CA THR A 121 8.61 -16.83 -4.90
C THR A 121 8.67 -15.41 -5.41
N GLU A 122 9.05 -15.27 -6.66
CA GLU A 122 9.04 -14.02 -7.40
C GLU A 122 8.23 -14.18 -8.69
N ASN A 123 7.74 -13.07 -9.24
CA ASN A 123 6.97 -13.07 -10.48
C ASN A 123 7.22 -11.81 -11.31
N ILE A 124 7.00 -11.93 -12.61
CA ILE A 124 7.12 -10.86 -13.58
C ILE A 124 5.93 -10.90 -14.53
N ASN A 125 5.43 -9.73 -14.91
CA ASN A 125 4.44 -9.61 -15.99
C ASN A 125 5.17 -9.31 -17.29
N ILE A 126 4.90 -10.12 -18.32
CA ILE A 126 5.62 -10.12 -19.58
C ILE A 126 4.62 -9.74 -20.68
N ASN A 127 4.95 -8.76 -21.50
CA ASN A 127 4.10 -8.34 -22.61
C ASN A 127 4.07 -9.42 -23.71
N PRO A 128 3.09 -9.38 -24.63
CA PRO A 128 3.04 -10.29 -25.77
C PRO A 128 4.35 -10.23 -26.58
N ASN A 129 4.87 -11.40 -26.97
CA ASN A 129 6.06 -11.53 -27.82
C ASN A 129 7.34 -10.84 -27.30
N SER A 130 7.42 -10.52 -26.00
CA SER A 130 8.62 -9.96 -25.38
C SER A 130 9.37 -11.00 -24.56
N ILE A 131 10.68 -10.78 -24.40
CA ILE A 131 11.55 -11.53 -23.49
C ILE A 131 11.85 -10.63 -22.29
N GLU A 132 11.68 -11.16 -21.09
CA GLU A 132 11.99 -10.47 -19.83
C GLU A 132 12.76 -11.42 -18.90
N THR A 133 13.67 -10.89 -18.10
CA THR A 133 14.42 -11.67 -17.10
C THR A 133 13.75 -11.56 -15.73
N LEU A 134 13.25 -12.67 -15.20
CA LEU A 134 12.78 -12.75 -13.82
C LEU A 134 13.97 -13.01 -12.88
N THR A 135 14.09 -12.21 -11.82
CA THR A 135 15.10 -12.38 -10.77
C THR A 135 14.44 -12.83 -9.47
N VAL A 136 14.79 -14.02 -8.98
CA VAL A 136 14.37 -14.54 -7.68
C VAL A 136 15.50 -14.34 -6.67
N ARG A 137 15.32 -13.43 -5.70
CA ARG A 137 16.31 -13.22 -4.63
C ARG A 137 16.26 -14.35 -3.61
N LEU A 138 17.40 -14.98 -3.36
CA LEU A 138 17.55 -16.06 -2.38
C LEU A 138 17.60 -15.52 -0.95
N CYS A 139 18.17 -14.32 -0.79
CA CYS A 139 18.22 -13.60 0.48
C CYS A 139 17.32 -12.35 0.45
N PRO A 140 16.63 -12.00 1.54
CA PRO A 140 15.87 -10.74 1.62
C PRO A 140 16.75 -9.50 1.53
N THR A 141 18.04 -9.60 1.83
CA THR A 141 18.98 -8.48 1.89
C THR A 141 20.17 -8.78 0.97
N THR A 142 20.85 -7.74 0.51
CA THR A 142 22.07 -7.88 -0.34
C THR A 142 23.31 -8.23 0.48
N TYR A 143 23.15 -8.40 1.79
CA TYR A 143 24.22 -8.77 2.70
C TYR A 143 23.65 -9.58 3.87
N GLN A 144 24.52 -10.34 4.51
CA GLN A 144 24.25 -11.04 5.76
C GLN A 144 25.28 -10.63 6.82
N LEU A 145 24.96 -10.91 8.07
CA LEU A 145 25.88 -10.71 9.19
C LEU A 145 26.67 -11.99 9.44
N THR A 146 27.93 -11.85 9.87
CA THR A 146 28.80 -12.98 10.21
C THR A 146 28.21 -13.86 11.30
N GLU A 147 27.53 -13.24 12.27
CA GLU A 147 26.73 -13.89 13.30
C GLU A 147 25.31 -13.29 13.32
N PRO A 148 24.25 -14.11 13.48
CA PRO A 148 22.89 -13.62 13.52
C PRO A 148 22.65 -12.71 14.73
N VAL A 149 21.86 -11.66 14.52
CA VAL A 149 21.40 -10.76 15.60
C VAL A 149 19.88 -10.65 15.57
N GLU A 150 19.28 -10.55 16.75
CA GLU A 150 17.85 -10.34 16.87
C GLU A 150 17.50 -8.87 16.57
N LEU A 151 16.66 -8.65 15.56
CA LEU A 151 16.18 -7.33 15.18
C LEU A 151 14.66 -7.22 15.37
N ILE A 152 14.25 -6.37 16.30
CA ILE A 152 12.87 -6.27 16.78
C ILE A 152 12.18 -4.96 16.36
N GLY A 153 10.83 -5.00 16.35
CA GLY A 153 9.99 -3.82 16.11
C GLY A 153 10.01 -3.27 14.68
N MET A 154 10.41 -4.08 13.70
CA MET A 154 10.39 -3.73 12.26
C MET A 154 9.70 -4.84 11.45
N ARG A 155 8.94 -4.48 10.41
CA ARG A 155 8.35 -5.45 9.48
C ARG A 155 9.38 -6.10 8.58
N ARG A 156 10.44 -5.37 8.23
CA ARG A 156 11.64 -5.92 7.58
C ARG A 156 12.88 -5.26 8.13
N ALA A 157 13.87 -6.08 8.44
CA ALA A 157 15.09 -5.66 9.08
C ALA A 157 16.28 -5.60 8.08
N PRO A 158 17.28 -4.75 8.32
CA PRO A 158 18.45 -4.56 7.45
C PRO A 158 19.25 -5.84 7.16
N ALA A 159 19.26 -6.79 8.09
CA ALA A 159 19.93 -8.09 7.96
C ALA A 159 18.94 -9.24 8.20
N GLN A 160 17.72 -9.09 7.68
CA GLN A 160 16.67 -10.10 7.89
C GLN A 160 17.07 -11.45 7.28
N GLN A 161 17.06 -12.49 8.11
CA GLN A 161 17.20 -13.86 7.63
C GLN A 161 16.02 -14.25 6.73
N GLY A 162 16.34 -14.91 5.62
CA GLY A 162 15.35 -15.45 4.70
C GLY A 162 14.59 -16.64 5.30
N LYS A 163 13.51 -17.02 4.62
CA LYS A 163 12.80 -18.28 4.89
C LYS A 163 13.41 -19.48 4.14
N LEU A 164 14.47 -19.23 3.38
CA LEU A 164 15.14 -20.16 2.51
C LEU A 164 16.56 -20.35 3.05
N ASP A 165 16.97 -21.60 3.20
CA ASP A 165 18.37 -22.00 3.38
C ASP A 165 19.03 -22.11 2.01
N GLY A 166 19.91 -21.15 1.70
CA GLY A 166 20.62 -21.13 0.42
C GLY A 166 21.51 -22.36 0.20
N SER A 167 21.91 -23.08 1.24
CA SER A 167 22.81 -24.24 1.13
C SER A 167 22.11 -25.55 0.74
N ASN A 168 20.77 -25.55 0.70
CA ASN A 168 19.98 -26.77 0.55
C ASN A 168 18.78 -26.59 -0.39
N ILE A 169 18.99 -25.95 -1.55
CA ILE A 169 17.91 -25.71 -2.52
C ILE A 169 17.70 -26.98 -3.35
N THR A 170 16.47 -27.47 -3.44
CA THR A 170 16.19 -28.78 -4.06
C THR A 170 15.53 -28.68 -5.43
N GLN A 171 14.80 -27.60 -5.72
CA GLN A 171 14.05 -27.47 -6.97
C GLN A 171 13.61 -26.03 -7.26
N LEU A 172 13.31 -25.79 -8.53
CA LEU A 172 12.68 -24.57 -9.05
C LEU A 172 11.31 -24.92 -9.64
N LEU A 173 10.28 -24.13 -9.34
CA LEU A 173 8.96 -24.25 -9.93
C LEU A 173 8.66 -23.02 -10.77
N VAL A 174 8.26 -23.21 -12.02
CA VAL A 174 7.88 -22.12 -12.93
C VAL A 174 6.42 -22.31 -13.32
N PHE A 175 5.55 -21.35 -12.98
CA PHE A 175 4.09 -21.53 -13.10
C PHE A 175 3.34 -20.23 -13.33
N VAL A 176 2.09 -20.35 -13.77
CA VAL A 176 1.10 -19.25 -13.81
C VAL A 176 0.11 -19.43 -12.66
N SER A 177 -0.18 -18.36 -11.90
CA SER A 177 -1.07 -18.48 -10.73
C SER A 177 -2.55 -18.31 -11.11
N ARG A 178 -3.34 -19.36 -10.83
CA ARG A 178 -4.80 -19.45 -11.01
C ARG A 178 -5.28 -18.88 -12.35
N PRO A 179 -4.72 -19.33 -13.47
CA PRO A 179 -5.05 -18.77 -14.77
C PRO A 179 -6.50 -19.09 -15.16
N LYS A 180 -7.11 -18.17 -15.91
CA LYS A 180 -8.46 -18.37 -16.49
C LYS A 180 -8.43 -18.91 -17.92
N ALA A 181 -7.25 -18.93 -18.54
CA ALA A 181 -6.99 -19.46 -19.88
C ALA A 181 -5.62 -20.14 -19.88
N GLY A 182 -5.37 -21.05 -20.81
CA GLY A 182 -4.02 -21.59 -21.00
C GLY A 182 -3.07 -20.50 -21.49
N HIS A 183 -1.79 -20.68 -21.20
CA HIS A 183 -0.72 -19.74 -21.56
C HIS A 183 0.49 -20.50 -22.09
N THR A 184 1.18 -19.93 -23.06
CA THR A 184 2.41 -20.48 -23.62
C THR A 184 3.58 -19.53 -23.43
N PHE A 185 4.67 -20.03 -22.87
CA PHE A 185 5.90 -19.26 -22.71
C PHE A 185 7.13 -20.18 -22.82
N GLU A 186 8.27 -19.60 -23.15
CA GLU A 186 9.55 -20.30 -23.25
C GLU A 186 10.50 -19.78 -22.16
N ILE A 187 11.31 -20.66 -21.59
CA ILE A 187 12.31 -20.30 -20.58
C ILE A 187 13.71 -20.75 -20.97
N ASP A 188 14.71 -19.97 -20.57
CA ASP A 188 16.13 -20.29 -20.74
C ASP A 188 17.02 -19.53 -19.74
N ASN A 189 18.35 -19.73 -19.83
CA ASN A 189 19.39 -19.01 -19.08
C ASN A 189 19.17 -19.02 -17.56
N ILE A 190 18.84 -20.19 -17.00
CA ILE A 190 18.62 -20.32 -15.56
C ILE A 190 19.96 -20.36 -14.85
N CYS A 191 20.35 -19.27 -14.21
CA CYS A 191 21.63 -19.15 -13.51
C CYS A 191 21.49 -18.52 -12.12
N ALA A 192 22.32 -18.96 -11.17
CA ALA A 192 22.56 -18.25 -9.93
C ALA A 192 23.63 -17.18 -10.15
N GLY A 193 23.43 -15.99 -9.58
CA GLY A 193 24.32 -14.86 -9.79
C GLY A 193 24.40 -13.90 -8.59
N GLY A 194 25.31 -12.93 -8.71
CA GLY A 194 25.68 -12.04 -7.61
C GLY A 194 26.45 -12.75 -6.49
N ARG A 195 26.87 -12.00 -5.48
CA ARG A 195 27.50 -12.53 -4.27
C ARG A 195 26.92 -11.91 -3.02
N VAL A 196 26.48 -12.75 -2.09
CA VAL A 196 26.04 -12.28 -0.77
C VAL A 196 27.23 -11.66 -0.05
N LYS A 197 27.12 -10.37 0.27
CA LYS A 197 28.14 -9.68 1.06
C LYS A 197 28.02 -10.09 2.53
N MET A 198 29.14 -10.45 3.16
CA MET A 198 29.19 -10.62 4.62
C MET A 198 29.60 -9.32 5.30
N MET A 199 28.95 -8.98 6.40
CA MET A 199 29.23 -7.82 7.24
C MET A 199 29.51 -8.28 8.67
N ASP A 200 30.57 -7.75 9.28
CA ASP A 200 30.96 -8.14 10.65
C ASP A 200 29.93 -7.62 11.66
N THR A 201 29.26 -8.56 12.34
CA THR A 201 28.29 -8.31 13.40
C THR A 201 28.81 -7.37 14.48
N LYS A 202 30.11 -7.42 14.80
CA LYS A 202 30.73 -6.56 15.84
C LYS A 202 30.70 -5.08 15.50
N THR A 203 30.61 -4.75 14.22
CA THR A 203 30.58 -3.37 13.71
C THR A 203 29.19 -2.94 13.24
N PHE A 204 28.19 -3.82 13.37
CA PHE A 204 26.86 -3.56 12.86
C PHE A 204 26.10 -2.51 13.67
N PHE A 205 26.25 -2.49 15.00
CA PHE A 205 25.59 -1.53 15.86
C PHE A 205 26.51 -0.34 16.23
N PRO A 206 25.96 0.89 16.35
CA PRO A 206 24.63 1.29 15.90
C PRO A 206 24.51 1.25 14.37
N PHE A 207 23.30 1.04 13.84
CA PHE A 207 23.05 1.03 12.40
C PHE A 207 22.18 2.19 11.91
N ILE A 208 21.67 3.03 12.81
CA ILE A 208 20.91 4.25 12.50
C ILE A 208 21.71 5.47 12.94
N ASP A 209 21.87 6.44 12.03
CA ASP A 209 22.57 7.70 12.30
C ASP A 209 21.69 8.73 13.05
N GLU A 210 22.28 9.87 13.39
CA GLU A 210 21.64 10.99 14.09
C GLU A 210 20.50 11.67 13.31
N PHE A 211 20.40 11.42 11.99
CA PHE A 211 19.31 11.87 11.12
C PHE A 211 18.21 10.81 10.96
N GLY A 212 18.42 9.61 11.50
CA GLY A 212 17.48 8.49 11.41
C GLY A 212 17.67 7.62 10.16
N GLN A 213 18.78 7.76 9.44
CA GLN A 213 19.08 7.00 8.22
C GLN A 213 19.98 5.79 8.52
N PHE A 214 20.00 4.82 7.61
CA PHE A 214 20.84 3.64 7.71
C PHE A 214 22.34 3.98 7.52
N ILE A 215 23.21 3.51 8.42
CA ILE A 215 24.65 3.82 8.43
C ILE A 215 25.40 3.09 7.32
N HIS A 216 25.17 1.77 7.17
CA HIS A 216 26.06 0.88 6.40
C HIS A 216 25.85 0.89 4.87
N LYS A 217 25.16 1.89 4.34
CA LYS A 217 24.96 2.07 2.91
C LYS A 217 24.97 3.55 2.56
N ASP A 218 25.54 3.88 1.41
CA ASP A 218 25.37 5.19 0.79
C ASP A 218 24.43 5.10 -0.42
N TRP A 219 23.75 6.19 -0.76
CA TRP A 219 22.82 6.25 -1.88
C TRP A 219 22.65 7.67 -2.42
N PRO A 220 22.24 7.82 -3.69
CA PRO A 220 21.91 9.13 -4.25
C PRO A 220 20.90 9.88 -3.36
N GLY A 221 21.32 11.03 -2.84
CA GLY A 221 20.49 11.90 -2.01
C GLY A 221 20.62 11.70 -0.49
N LYS A 222 21.42 10.74 0.00
CA LYS A 222 21.69 10.59 1.44
C LYS A 222 22.18 11.90 2.06
N THR A 223 21.80 12.18 3.30
CA THR A 223 22.27 13.35 4.05
C THR A 223 23.45 12.97 4.93
N HIS A 224 24.59 13.63 4.77
CA HIS A 224 25.79 13.36 5.56
C HIS A 224 26.04 14.41 6.64
N SER A 225 25.44 15.60 6.53
CA SER A 225 25.62 16.68 7.50
C SER A 225 24.41 17.61 7.58
N GLN A 226 24.39 18.45 8.63
CA GLN A 226 23.38 19.50 8.76
C GLN A 226 23.54 20.57 7.67
N GLU A 227 24.76 20.87 7.25
CA GLU A 227 25.05 21.82 6.18
C GLU A 227 24.44 21.35 4.86
N GLU A 228 24.53 20.05 4.55
CA GLU A 228 23.87 19.47 3.38
C GLU A 228 22.35 19.54 3.48
N LEU A 229 21.78 19.31 4.67
CA LEU A 229 20.35 19.43 4.90
C LEU A 229 19.83 20.85 4.62
N ILE A 230 20.57 21.86 5.09
CA ILE A 230 20.27 23.29 4.85
C ILE A 230 20.48 23.66 3.38
N ALA A 231 21.58 23.21 2.76
CA ALA A 231 21.87 23.44 1.34
C ALA A 231 20.78 22.83 0.44
N HIS A 232 20.31 21.62 0.75
CA HIS A 232 19.19 21.01 0.05
C HIS A 232 17.93 21.88 0.13
N GLY A 233 17.62 22.47 1.29
CA GLY A 233 16.51 23.41 1.42
C GLY A 233 16.58 24.57 0.43
N LYS A 234 17.79 25.13 0.20
CA LYS A 234 18.00 26.19 -0.80
C LYS A 234 17.82 25.69 -2.24
N THR A 235 18.24 24.48 -2.54
CA THR A 235 18.03 23.85 -3.85
C THR A 235 16.55 23.61 -4.12
N GLU A 236 15.81 23.11 -3.12
CA GLU A 236 14.38 22.90 -3.20
C GLU A 236 13.60 24.20 -3.43
N GLU A 237 13.98 25.29 -2.75
CA GLU A 237 13.38 26.60 -2.96
C GLU A 237 13.52 27.09 -4.42
N LYS A 238 14.68 26.84 -5.04
CA LYS A 238 14.92 27.16 -6.46
C LYS A 238 14.05 26.28 -7.38
N ASP A 239 13.95 24.99 -7.11
CA ASP A 239 13.10 24.07 -7.88
C ASP A 239 11.61 24.46 -7.79
N ILE A 240 11.12 24.83 -6.61
CA ILE A 240 9.74 25.31 -6.42
C ILE A 240 9.51 26.62 -7.16
N ALA A 241 10.46 27.55 -7.13
CA ALA A 241 10.36 28.81 -7.89
C ALA A 241 10.32 28.58 -9.41
N ALA A 242 11.11 27.62 -9.91
CA ALA A 242 11.11 27.24 -11.33
C ALA A 242 9.84 26.47 -11.76
N ASN A 243 9.14 25.85 -10.81
CA ASN A 243 7.93 25.05 -11.04
C ASN A 243 6.76 25.55 -10.17
N PRO A 244 6.13 26.69 -10.50
CA PRO A 244 5.10 27.32 -9.66
C PRO A 244 3.76 26.55 -9.58
N GLY A 245 3.63 25.45 -10.32
CA GLY A 245 2.42 24.64 -10.45
C GLY A 245 1.54 25.02 -11.66
N PRO A 246 0.45 24.28 -11.91
CA PRO A 246 -0.42 24.53 -13.07
C PRO A 246 -1.16 25.89 -12.95
N ALA A 247 -1.07 26.71 -14.01
CA ALA A 247 -1.63 28.07 -14.02
C ALA A 247 -3.15 28.11 -14.18
N ASP A 248 -3.74 27.04 -14.72
CA ASP A 248 -5.16 26.91 -15.04
C ASP A 248 -5.98 26.33 -13.87
N ARG A 249 -5.55 26.60 -12.63
CA ARG A 249 -6.21 26.20 -11.38
C ARG A 249 -6.72 27.42 -10.64
N ASN A 250 -7.96 27.39 -10.16
CA ASN A 250 -8.43 28.44 -9.24
C ASN A 250 -7.92 28.17 -7.81
N LYS A 251 -8.35 29.01 -6.85
CA LYS A 251 -7.93 28.87 -5.45
C LYS A 251 -8.28 27.51 -4.81
N TYR A 252 -9.32 26.83 -5.29
CA TYR A 252 -9.71 25.50 -4.82
C TYR A 252 -9.13 24.36 -5.68
N GLY A 253 -8.21 24.66 -6.60
CA GLY A 253 -7.60 23.65 -7.47
C GLY A 253 -8.47 23.17 -8.64
N GLY A 254 -9.65 23.77 -8.85
CA GLY A 254 -10.55 23.44 -9.95
C GLY A 254 -10.10 24.05 -11.28
N TRP A 255 -10.51 23.41 -12.38
CA TRP A 255 -10.02 23.69 -13.73
C TRP A 255 -10.65 24.94 -14.34
N THR A 256 -9.85 26.00 -14.48
CA THR A 256 -10.33 27.32 -14.95
C THR A 256 -10.56 27.39 -16.46
N ALA A 257 -9.80 26.62 -17.24
CA ALA A 257 -10.00 26.47 -18.68
C ALA A 257 -11.17 25.53 -19.03
N GLY A 258 -11.67 24.78 -18.04
CA GLY A 258 -12.81 23.89 -18.19
C GLY A 258 -14.18 24.56 -18.13
N PRO A 259 -15.26 23.77 -18.23
CA PRO A 259 -16.62 24.29 -18.08
C PRO A 259 -16.84 24.87 -16.68
N LYS A 260 -17.73 25.87 -16.59
CA LYS A 260 -18.26 26.37 -15.33
C LYS A 260 -19.68 25.83 -15.14
N LEU A 261 -19.83 24.96 -14.16
CA LEU A 261 -21.09 24.37 -13.74
C LEU A 261 -21.76 25.24 -12.65
N LYS A 262 -22.94 24.82 -12.18
CA LYS A 262 -23.64 25.49 -11.07
C LYS A 262 -22.75 25.57 -9.82
N THR A 263 -22.61 26.78 -9.29
CA THR A 263 -21.91 27.12 -8.05
C THR A 263 -22.78 26.78 -6.83
N THR A 264 -22.18 26.16 -5.80
CA THR A 264 -22.85 25.78 -4.54
C THR A 264 -22.09 26.24 -3.29
N SER A 265 -20.99 26.99 -3.45
CA SER A 265 -20.08 27.41 -2.37
C SER A 265 -19.38 26.26 -1.61
N PHE A 266 -19.64 25.01 -1.96
CA PHE A 266 -19.04 23.80 -1.38
C PHE A 266 -18.74 22.78 -2.47
N PHE A 267 -17.81 21.87 -2.19
CA PHE A 267 -17.54 20.73 -3.06
C PHE A 267 -18.78 19.85 -3.20
N ARG A 268 -19.01 19.34 -4.41
CA ARG A 268 -20.09 18.38 -4.69
C ARG A 268 -19.66 17.41 -5.78
N VAL A 269 -20.48 16.38 -6.03
CA VAL A 269 -20.27 15.44 -7.13
C VAL A 269 -21.21 15.75 -8.29
N GLN A 270 -20.76 15.52 -9.53
CA GLN A 270 -21.60 15.60 -10.71
C GLN A 270 -21.03 14.75 -11.85
N LYS A 271 -21.91 14.11 -12.62
CA LYS A 271 -21.52 13.51 -13.90
C LYS A 271 -21.40 14.62 -14.97
N TYR A 272 -20.30 14.61 -15.72
CA TYR A 272 -20.07 15.49 -16.86
C TYR A 272 -19.39 14.70 -17.97
N LYS A 273 -20.01 14.68 -19.16
CA LYS A 273 -19.60 13.87 -20.32
C LYS A 273 -19.32 12.40 -19.94
N GLY A 274 -20.31 11.72 -19.36
CA GLY A 274 -20.21 10.30 -19.04
C GLY A 274 -19.31 9.93 -17.84
N LYS A 275 -18.54 10.88 -17.28
CA LYS A 275 -17.63 10.63 -16.15
C LYS A 275 -18.08 11.36 -14.89
N TRP A 276 -17.91 10.74 -13.73
CA TRP A 276 -18.06 11.41 -12.45
C TRP A 276 -16.92 12.39 -12.20
N TRP A 277 -17.26 13.54 -11.65
CA TRP A 277 -16.34 14.59 -11.23
C TRP A 277 -16.71 15.07 -9.84
N LEU A 278 -15.70 15.58 -9.13
CA LEU A 278 -15.96 16.58 -8.11
C LEU A 278 -16.17 17.93 -8.82
N VAL A 279 -16.92 18.82 -8.19
CA VAL A 279 -17.11 20.20 -8.61
C VAL A 279 -16.75 21.07 -7.42
N ASP A 280 -15.85 22.02 -7.62
CA ASP A 280 -15.37 22.88 -6.56
C ASP A 280 -16.40 23.95 -6.14
N PRO A 281 -16.15 24.69 -5.04
CA PRO A 281 -17.05 25.74 -4.58
C PRO A 281 -17.40 26.83 -5.62
N GLN A 282 -16.56 27.04 -6.65
CA GLN A 282 -16.78 28.02 -7.71
C GLN A 282 -17.46 27.43 -8.96
N GLY A 283 -17.81 26.14 -8.94
CA GLY A 283 -18.47 25.45 -10.04
C GLY A 283 -17.49 24.90 -11.09
N ARG A 284 -16.18 24.86 -10.83
CA ARG A 284 -15.21 24.28 -11.77
C ARG A 284 -15.06 22.80 -11.54
N LEU A 285 -14.77 22.05 -12.62
CA LEU A 285 -14.43 20.63 -12.50
C LEU A 285 -13.22 20.47 -11.59
N PHE A 286 -13.31 19.49 -10.70
CA PHE A 286 -12.27 19.15 -9.74
C PHE A 286 -12.00 17.64 -9.79
N TRP A 287 -10.74 17.26 -9.71
CA TRP A 287 -10.31 15.88 -9.51
C TRP A 287 -9.35 15.85 -8.33
N SER A 288 -9.64 15.02 -7.32
CA SER A 288 -8.91 15.06 -6.05
C SER A 288 -7.60 14.29 -6.17
N HIS A 289 -6.53 15.03 -6.43
CA HIS A 289 -5.16 14.54 -6.48
C HIS A 289 -4.48 14.83 -5.14
N GLY A 290 -4.36 13.82 -4.28
CA GLY A 290 -4.00 14.05 -2.89
C GLY A 290 -2.95 13.13 -2.29
N ILE A 291 -2.50 13.49 -1.09
CA ILE A 291 -1.50 12.77 -0.30
C ILE A 291 -1.99 12.68 1.15
N ASP A 292 -1.96 11.48 1.72
CA ASP A 292 -2.32 11.19 3.11
C ASP A 292 -1.17 11.52 4.07
N CYS A 293 -1.50 11.69 5.35
CA CYS A 293 -0.58 11.98 6.44
C CYS A 293 0.35 13.18 6.16
N VAL A 294 -0.19 14.26 5.60
CA VAL A 294 0.53 15.54 5.51
C VAL A 294 0.63 16.12 6.91
N ARG A 295 1.66 15.71 7.64
CA ARG A 295 1.91 16.06 9.04
C ARG A 295 3.40 15.96 9.38
N SER A 296 3.78 16.62 10.47
CA SER A 296 5.17 16.65 10.91
C SER A 296 5.61 15.40 11.67
N THR A 297 4.71 14.69 12.36
CA THR A 297 5.04 13.52 13.20
C THR A 297 5.51 12.32 12.37
N ASN A 298 6.56 11.63 12.83
CA ASN A 298 7.02 10.34 12.30
C ASN A 298 7.88 9.57 13.32
N ALA A 299 7.38 9.46 14.56
CA ALA A 299 8.14 8.86 15.65
C ALA A 299 8.34 7.35 15.49
N THR A 300 9.49 6.85 15.94
CA THR A 300 9.81 5.43 16.07
C THR A 300 9.94 5.05 17.55
N PRO A 301 9.48 3.86 17.98
CA PRO A 301 9.82 3.33 19.29
C PRO A 301 11.34 3.21 19.51
N ILE A 302 11.81 3.45 20.73
CA ILE A 302 13.23 3.32 21.09
C ILE A 302 13.47 2.37 22.26
N SER A 303 12.46 2.11 23.10
CA SER A 303 12.54 1.12 24.17
C SER A 303 13.01 -0.23 23.62
N ASP A 304 13.98 -0.84 24.28
CA ASP A 304 14.59 -2.13 23.89
C ASP A 304 15.42 -2.07 22.59
N ARG A 305 15.59 -0.87 22.03
CA ARG A 305 16.24 -0.62 20.74
C ARG A 305 17.22 0.54 20.78
N GLU A 306 17.58 1.05 21.97
CA GLU A 306 18.45 2.22 22.13
C GLU A 306 19.80 2.02 21.41
N HIS A 307 20.33 0.80 21.43
CA HIS A 307 21.59 0.42 20.78
C HIS A 307 21.53 0.45 19.23
N TYR A 308 20.36 0.58 18.62
CA TYR A 308 20.24 0.74 17.16
C TYR A 308 20.73 2.12 16.71
N TYR A 309 20.69 3.10 17.60
CA TYR A 309 20.78 4.52 17.26
C TYR A 309 22.10 5.12 17.73
N ARG A 310 22.81 5.75 16.80
CA ARG A 310 23.97 6.58 17.12
C ARG A 310 23.49 7.92 17.67
N ASN A 311 24.07 8.35 18.79
CA ASN A 311 23.91 9.72 19.33
C ASN A 311 22.44 10.15 19.56
N LEU A 312 21.65 9.29 20.20
CA LEU A 312 20.35 9.72 20.75
C LEU A 312 20.54 10.98 21.66
N PRO A 313 19.72 12.04 21.52
CA PRO A 313 19.97 13.30 22.23
C PRO A 313 20.00 13.16 23.75
N LYS A 314 20.94 13.88 24.37
CA LYS A 314 20.98 14.07 25.82
C LYS A 314 19.77 14.89 26.30
N ALA A 315 19.38 14.71 27.55
CA ALA A 315 18.17 15.31 28.13
C ALA A 315 18.16 16.86 28.11
N ASP A 316 19.34 17.48 28.25
CA ASP A 316 19.58 18.92 28.25
C ASP A 316 19.67 19.55 26.85
N SER A 317 19.64 18.74 25.79
CA SER A 317 19.65 19.22 24.40
C SER A 317 18.27 19.73 23.97
N LEU A 318 18.21 20.77 23.15
CA LEU A 318 16.97 21.22 22.49
C LEU A 318 16.27 20.07 21.72
N PHE A 319 17.03 19.10 21.21
CA PHE A 319 16.50 17.94 20.49
C PHE A 319 15.78 16.93 21.41
N SER A 320 15.93 17.02 22.73
CA SER A 320 15.21 16.14 23.66
C SER A 320 13.69 16.35 23.63
N THR A 321 13.21 17.49 23.12
CA THR A 321 11.78 17.77 22.92
C THR A 321 11.07 16.79 21.96
N PHE A 322 11.83 16.00 21.19
CA PHE A 322 11.28 15.02 20.25
C PHE A 322 11.19 13.61 20.82
N TYR A 323 11.54 13.41 22.10
CA TYR A 323 11.14 12.21 22.83
C TYR A 323 9.66 12.25 23.18
N SER A 324 8.99 11.10 23.13
CA SER A 324 7.61 10.94 23.58
C SER A 324 7.36 9.51 24.07
N ARG A 325 6.08 9.16 24.28
CA ARG A 325 5.63 7.80 24.57
C ARG A 325 4.55 7.39 23.56
N GLY A 326 4.56 6.12 23.19
CA GLY A 326 3.52 5.49 22.38
C GLY A 326 2.90 4.31 23.12
N SER A 327 1.66 3.98 22.75
CA SER A 327 0.94 2.80 23.26
C SER A 327 0.13 2.08 22.17
N TRP A 328 0.00 2.68 20.99
CA TRP A 328 -0.70 2.07 19.87
C TRP A 328 0.24 1.15 19.10
N ALA A 329 -0.04 -0.15 19.13
CA ALA A 329 0.68 -1.18 18.38
C ALA A 329 -0.24 -2.39 18.17
N PRO A 330 -1.11 -2.39 17.14
CA PRO A 330 -2.03 -3.51 16.91
C PRO A 330 -1.32 -4.83 16.58
N HIS A 331 -0.07 -4.76 16.13
CA HIS A 331 0.74 -5.90 15.68
C HIS A 331 2.21 -5.71 16.05
N GLY A 332 3.00 -6.77 15.88
CA GLY A 332 4.45 -6.73 16.04
C GLY A 332 4.90 -6.67 17.50
N TYR A 333 6.20 -6.45 17.69
CA TYR A 333 6.86 -6.51 19.00
C TYR A 333 6.18 -5.65 20.06
N TYR A 334 5.86 -4.39 19.74
CA TYR A 334 5.33 -3.45 20.73
C TYR A 334 3.86 -3.63 21.09
N LYS A 335 3.15 -4.58 20.47
CA LYS A 335 1.79 -4.94 20.86
C LYS A 335 1.73 -5.34 22.34
N ASP A 336 2.71 -6.11 22.78
CA ASP A 336 2.79 -6.64 24.15
C ASP A 336 3.80 -5.87 25.02
N HIS A 337 4.40 -4.79 24.48
CA HIS A 337 5.40 -3.94 25.15
C HIS A 337 4.95 -2.47 25.22
N SER A 338 3.65 -2.25 25.46
CA SER A 338 3.06 -0.91 25.63
C SER A 338 2.90 -0.56 27.12
N PRO A 339 3.17 0.69 27.55
CA PRO A 339 3.68 1.81 26.75
C PRO A 339 5.20 1.74 26.52
N TYR A 340 5.66 2.36 25.44
CA TYR A 340 7.08 2.42 25.07
C TYR A 340 7.54 3.87 24.82
N ARG A 341 8.84 4.14 24.96
CA ARG A 341 9.44 5.44 24.60
C ARG A 341 9.57 5.54 23.08
N THR A 342 9.46 6.75 22.55
CA THR A 342 9.64 7.04 21.12
C THR A 342 10.56 8.24 20.90
N TYR A 343 11.13 8.34 19.70
CA TYR A 343 11.85 9.53 19.23
C TYR A 343 11.47 9.87 17.78
N ASP A 344 11.36 11.16 17.45
CA ASP A 344 10.96 11.65 16.12
C ASP A 344 12.13 12.33 15.38
N PHE A 345 12.85 11.52 14.60
CA PHE A 345 13.97 11.99 13.78
C PHE A 345 13.55 12.99 12.70
N SER A 346 12.36 12.85 12.12
CA SER A 346 11.89 13.83 11.12
C SER A 346 11.72 15.22 11.72
N ARG A 347 11.13 15.32 12.91
CA ARG A 347 10.99 16.62 13.60
C ARG A 347 12.33 17.20 14.05
N ALA A 348 13.25 16.35 14.49
CA ALA A 348 14.64 16.76 14.73
C ALA A 348 15.30 17.31 13.46
N ASN A 349 15.09 16.67 12.31
CA ASN A 349 15.61 17.14 11.02
C ASN A 349 14.94 18.45 10.58
N PHE A 350 13.66 18.67 10.84
CA PHE A 350 13.02 19.96 10.59
C PHE A 350 13.65 21.08 11.44
N LEU A 351 13.94 20.83 12.72
CA LEU A 351 14.65 21.79 13.57
C LEU A 351 16.06 22.09 13.02
N ARG A 352 16.80 21.06 12.58
CA ARG A 352 18.13 21.23 11.94
C ARG A 352 18.06 22.06 10.65
N LYS A 353 17.05 21.82 9.80
CA LYS A 353 16.88 22.46 8.49
C LYS A 353 16.34 23.89 8.59
N TYR A 354 15.34 24.12 9.44
CA TYR A 354 14.54 25.34 9.45
C TYR A 354 14.77 26.25 10.66
N GLY A 355 15.45 25.76 11.69
CA GLY A 355 15.64 26.46 12.97
C GLY A 355 14.39 26.40 13.86
N PRO A 356 14.32 27.22 14.93
CA PRO A 356 13.28 27.16 15.95
C PRO A 356 11.84 27.25 15.41
N ASP A 357 11.61 28.00 14.32
CA ASP A 357 10.28 28.19 13.69
C ASP A 357 9.91 27.09 12.69
N TRP A 358 10.49 25.90 12.83
CA TRP A 358 10.35 24.83 11.83
C TRP A 358 8.91 24.42 11.57
N GLN A 359 8.00 24.50 12.55
CA GLN A 359 6.60 24.12 12.37
C GLN A 359 5.91 24.98 11.31
N GLN A 360 6.09 26.30 11.40
CA GLN A 360 5.48 27.25 10.47
C GLN A 360 6.13 27.15 9.09
N LYS A 361 7.46 27.02 9.03
CA LYS A 361 8.21 26.85 7.78
C LYS A 361 7.85 25.54 7.07
N PHE A 362 7.71 24.44 7.82
CA PHE A 362 7.24 23.16 7.31
C PHE A 362 5.82 23.26 6.75
N ALA A 363 4.89 23.89 7.48
CA ALA A 363 3.52 24.07 7.02
C ALA A 363 3.45 24.90 5.72
N ASP A 364 4.22 25.98 5.62
CA ASP A 364 4.26 26.81 4.42
C ASP A 364 4.89 26.09 3.22
N ILE A 365 6.07 25.49 3.40
CA ILE A 365 6.76 24.76 2.32
C ILE A 365 5.92 23.57 1.84
N THR A 366 5.17 22.91 2.73
CA THR A 366 4.23 21.85 2.35
C THR A 366 3.18 22.37 1.36
N HIS A 367 2.53 23.50 1.59
CA HIS A 367 1.58 24.05 0.62
C HIS A 367 2.23 24.41 -0.72
N ARG A 368 3.44 24.98 -0.67
CA ARG A 368 4.21 25.34 -1.87
C ARG A 368 4.63 24.10 -2.66
N ARG A 369 5.06 23.04 -1.99
CA ARG A 369 5.33 21.71 -2.56
C ARG A 369 4.10 21.17 -3.27
N LEU A 370 2.98 21.06 -2.58
CA LEU A 370 1.75 20.50 -3.16
C LEU A 370 1.36 21.24 -4.44
N LYS A 371 1.35 22.57 -4.41
CA LYS A 371 1.09 23.40 -5.60
C LYS A 371 2.11 23.14 -6.71
N SER A 372 3.41 23.20 -6.39
CA SER A 372 4.52 22.99 -7.34
C SER A 372 4.51 21.61 -7.98
N TRP A 373 4.04 20.60 -7.26
CA TRP A 373 3.98 19.21 -7.71
C TRP A 373 2.70 18.88 -8.49
N GLY A 374 1.75 19.81 -8.60
CA GLY A 374 0.44 19.55 -9.22
C GLY A 374 -0.51 18.72 -8.35
N ILE A 375 -0.27 18.69 -7.04
CA ILE A 375 -1.12 18.05 -6.03
C ILE A 375 -2.10 19.11 -5.48
N ASN A 376 -3.38 18.79 -5.44
CA ASN A 376 -4.43 19.77 -5.11
C ASN A 376 -5.29 19.39 -3.89
N THR A 377 -4.96 18.30 -3.19
CA THR A 377 -5.71 17.85 -2.00
C THR A 377 -4.76 17.43 -0.87
N ILE A 378 -4.95 17.98 0.32
CA ILE A 378 -4.39 17.42 1.56
C ILE A 378 -5.35 16.31 2.03
N ALA A 379 -4.91 15.06 1.94
CA ALA A 379 -5.79 13.91 2.15
C ALA A 379 -5.79 13.44 3.62
N ASN A 380 -6.19 12.20 3.85
CA ASN A 380 -6.57 11.65 5.15
C ASN A 380 -5.44 11.73 6.19
N TRP A 381 -5.78 11.82 7.47
CA TRP A 381 -4.84 11.86 8.61
C TRP A 381 -3.77 12.97 8.60
N SER A 382 -4.06 14.06 7.89
CA SER A 382 -3.19 15.24 7.84
C SER A 382 -3.38 16.16 9.05
N ASP A 383 -2.41 17.05 9.29
CA ASP A 383 -2.40 17.95 10.45
C ASP A 383 -3.33 19.16 10.24
N PRO A 384 -4.31 19.43 11.13
CA PRO A 384 -5.15 20.63 11.07
C PRO A 384 -4.37 21.93 11.05
N LYS A 385 -3.19 21.99 11.68
CA LYS A 385 -2.35 23.18 11.66
C LYS A 385 -1.83 23.53 10.26
N ILE A 386 -1.86 22.56 9.34
CA ILE A 386 -1.49 22.75 7.94
C ILE A 386 -2.75 23.01 7.12
N TYR A 387 -3.72 22.10 7.08
CA TYR A 387 -4.84 22.26 6.15
C TYR A 387 -5.77 23.44 6.48
N LEU A 388 -5.86 23.87 7.75
CA LEU A 388 -6.64 25.06 8.14
C LEU A 388 -5.96 26.38 7.77
N MET A 389 -4.75 26.35 7.20
CA MET A 389 -4.16 27.52 6.51
C MET A 389 -4.93 27.87 5.24
N ARG A 390 -5.84 26.99 4.75
CA ARG A 390 -6.75 27.26 3.63
C ARG A 390 -6.03 27.71 2.35
N LYS A 391 -4.90 27.07 2.06
CA LYS A 391 -4.14 27.24 0.81
C LYS A 391 -4.30 26.07 -0.15
N THR A 392 -4.75 24.91 0.34
CA THR A 392 -4.99 23.68 -0.43
C THR A 392 -6.26 23.02 0.11
N PRO A 393 -7.21 22.60 -0.74
CA PRO A 393 -8.37 21.83 -0.31
C PRO A 393 -7.98 20.57 0.47
N TYR A 394 -8.87 20.09 1.34
CA TYR A 394 -8.57 18.95 2.20
C TYR A 394 -9.78 18.05 2.47
N VAL A 395 -9.49 16.82 2.91
CA VAL A 395 -10.50 15.92 3.52
C VAL A 395 -10.22 15.81 5.02
N ALA A 396 -11.26 15.64 5.82
CA ALA A 396 -11.15 15.46 7.27
C ALA A 396 -11.43 14.00 7.68
N THR A 397 -10.77 13.55 8.74
CA THR A 397 -10.94 12.19 9.28
C THR A 397 -11.73 12.19 10.57
N ILE A 398 -12.80 11.40 10.61
CA ILE A 398 -13.57 11.12 11.81
C ILE A 398 -13.23 9.71 12.30
N SER A 399 -12.50 9.64 13.41
CA SER A 399 -12.20 8.39 14.10
C SER A 399 -12.71 8.48 15.54
N TYR A 400 -13.36 7.42 16.00
CA TYR A 400 -13.86 7.26 17.36
C TYR A 400 -13.96 5.77 17.67
N SER A 401 -14.16 5.44 18.95
CA SER A 401 -14.42 4.08 19.38
C SER A 401 -15.83 3.97 19.95
N ALA A 402 -16.41 2.77 19.80
CA ALA A 402 -17.68 2.36 20.38
C ALA A 402 -17.55 0.92 20.89
N ARG A 403 -18.61 0.39 21.50
CA ARG A 403 -18.66 -1.04 21.86
C ARG A 403 -18.43 -1.88 20.61
N ASN A 404 -17.60 -2.91 20.71
CA ASN A 404 -17.37 -3.88 19.63
C ASN A 404 -18.41 -5.02 19.67
N ILE A 405 -18.61 -5.69 18.53
CA ILE A 405 -19.24 -7.00 18.47
C ILE A 405 -18.19 -8.01 18.94
N GLU A 406 -18.41 -8.64 20.10
CA GLU A 406 -17.38 -9.44 20.77
C GLU A 406 -16.96 -10.66 19.94
N GLY A 407 -17.89 -11.28 19.23
CA GLY A 407 -17.63 -12.40 18.32
C GLY A 407 -16.96 -12.04 16.99
N SER A 408 -16.76 -10.74 16.71
CA SER A 408 -16.14 -10.32 15.45
C SER A 408 -14.61 -10.41 15.53
N GLN A 409 -13.98 -10.54 14.36
CA GLN A 409 -12.52 -10.67 14.21
C GLN A 409 -12.05 -9.77 13.06
N GLY A 410 -10.78 -9.41 13.06
CA GLY A 410 -10.26 -8.46 12.10
C GLY A 410 -8.79 -8.14 12.22
N TYR A 411 -8.20 -7.65 11.13
CA TYR A 411 -6.79 -7.27 11.11
C TYR A 411 -6.52 -6.09 12.05
N TRP A 412 -7.22 -4.96 11.86
CA TRP A 412 -7.06 -3.77 12.72
C TRP A 412 -7.87 -3.81 14.02
N GLY A 413 -8.63 -4.87 14.24
CA GLY A 413 -9.50 -5.05 15.39
C GLY A 413 -10.92 -5.50 15.02
N LYS A 414 -11.73 -5.64 16.07
CA LYS A 414 -13.14 -6.05 16.01
C LYS A 414 -14.00 -4.98 15.35
N PHE A 415 -15.16 -5.39 14.84
CA PHE A 415 -16.16 -4.49 14.25
C PHE A 415 -17.02 -3.85 15.34
N TYR A 416 -17.48 -2.62 15.15
CA TYR A 416 -18.33 -1.91 16.12
C TYR A 416 -19.76 -2.47 16.14
N ASP A 417 -20.36 -2.57 17.31
CA ASP A 417 -21.79 -2.84 17.45
C ASP A 417 -22.58 -1.56 17.13
N VAL A 418 -23.10 -1.50 15.91
CA VAL A 418 -23.83 -0.34 15.38
C VAL A 418 -25.22 -0.16 15.99
N PHE A 419 -25.72 -1.15 16.72
CA PHE A 419 -26.99 -1.10 17.44
C PHE A 419 -26.80 -0.67 18.90
N ASP A 420 -25.56 -0.65 19.40
CA ASP A 420 -25.26 -0.10 20.71
C ASP A 420 -25.41 1.44 20.69
N PRO A 421 -26.13 2.04 21.66
CA PRO A 421 -26.30 3.49 21.73
C PRO A 421 -24.99 4.29 21.75
N SER A 422 -23.91 3.71 22.28
CA SER A 422 -22.59 4.33 22.32
C SER A 422 -22.04 4.61 20.92
N PHE A 423 -22.42 3.84 19.89
CA PHE A 423 -21.98 4.06 18.51
C PHE A 423 -22.37 5.46 18.02
N ARG A 424 -23.67 5.78 18.07
CA ARG A 424 -24.18 7.10 17.68
C ARG A 424 -23.72 8.21 18.62
N GLN A 425 -23.67 7.95 19.93
CA GLN A 425 -23.27 8.97 20.92
C GLN A 425 -21.79 9.36 20.79
N SER A 426 -20.90 8.39 20.62
CA SER A 426 -19.47 8.64 20.41
C SER A 426 -19.22 9.36 19.09
N LEU A 427 -19.92 8.98 18.01
CA LEU A 427 -19.87 9.70 16.75
C LEU A 427 -20.27 11.17 16.92
N ARG A 428 -21.42 11.44 17.56
CA ARG A 428 -21.90 12.81 17.78
C ARG A 428 -20.89 13.65 18.55
N ARG A 429 -20.36 13.12 19.66
CA ARG A 429 -19.32 13.81 20.46
C ARG A 429 -18.06 14.08 19.65
N ARG A 430 -17.67 13.16 18.75
CA ARG A 430 -16.50 13.36 17.88
C ARG A 430 -16.76 14.44 16.84
N LEU A 431 -17.91 14.42 16.18
CA LEU A 431 -18.29 15.40 15.14
C LEU A 431 -18.44 16.82 15.70
N GLU A 432 -18.82 16.97 16.96
CA GLU A 432 -18.91 18.28 17.62
C GLU A 432 -17.59 19.08 17.54
N ARG A 433 -16.44 18.38 17.52
CA ARG A 433 -15.11 19.01 17.41
C ARG A 433 -14.82 19.58 16.01
N GLU A 434 -15.65 19.28 15.02
CA GLU A 434 -15.51 19.80 13.66
C GLU A 434 -16.24 21.14 13.48
N LYS A 435 -17.07 21.55 14.46
CA LYS A 435 -17.64 22.90 14.47
C LYS A 435 -16.52 23.93 14.49
N ASP A 436 -16.75 25.04 13.78
CA ASP A 436 -15.83 26.18 13.63
C ASP A 436 -14.46 25.85 13.01
N THR A 437 -14.25 24.61 12.59
CA THR A 437 -13.02 24.16 11.93
C THR A 437 -13.33 23.66 10.53
N SER A 438 -13.70 22.39 10.35
CA SER A 438 -13.94 21.79 9.03
C SER A 438 -15.41 21.79 8.61
N ALA A 439 -16.36 21.81 9.56
CA ALA A 439 -17.78 21.89 9.25
C ALA A 439 -18.12 23.29 8.74
N GLY A 440 -18.74 23.38 7.56
CA GLY A 440 -19.01 24.66 6.92
C GLY A 440 -17.78 25.33 6.27
N ASP A 441 -16.59 24.74 6.33
CA ASP A 441 -15.42 25.26 5.62
C ASP A 441 -15.51 24.88 4.12
N PRO A 442 -15.50 25.86 3.18
CA PRO A 442 -15.54 25.58 1.75
C PRO A 442 -14.26 24.90 1.22
N TRP A 443 -13.17 24.88 1.98
CA TRP A 443 -11.94 24.14 1.64
C TRP A 443 -12.02 22.65 1.99
N CYS A 444 -12.93 22.26 2.88
CA CYS A 444 -13.17 20.87 3.25
C CYS A 444 -14.06 20.19 2.19
N LEU A 445 -13.52 19.20 1.49
CA LEU A 445 -14.26 18.36 0.55
C LEU A 445 -15.34 17.56 1.29
N GLY A 446 -14.96 16.97 2.42
CA GLY A 446 -15.81 16.02 3.13
C GLY A 446 -15.08 15.19 4.18
N TYR A 447 -15.79 14.19 4.70
CA TYR A 447 -15.34 13.35 5.80
C TYR A 447 -15.22 11.87 5.39
N PHE A 448 -14.04 11.31 5.64
CA PHE A 448 -13.88 9.86 5.83
C PHE A 448 -14.21 9.51 7.28
N VAL A 449 -14.99 8.46 7.50
CA VAL A 449 -15.38 8.00 8.84
C VAL A 449 -14.92 6.56 9.05
N HIS A 450 -14.03 6.39 10.03
CA HIS A 450 -13.20 5.18 10.22
C HIS A 450 -12.31 4.86 9.00
N ASN A 451 -11.64 3.70 9.06
CA ASN A 451 -10.73 3.21 8.03
C ASN A 451 -10.64 1.69 8.11
N GLU A 452 -10.73 0.99 6.97
CA GLU A 452 -10.42 -0.44 6.82
C GLU A 452 -11.06 -1.35 7.88
N LEU A 453 -12.33 -1.09 8.21
CA LEU A 453 -13.08 -1.95 9.14
C LEU A 453 -13.19 -3.39 8.62
N SER A 454 -13.28 -4.34 9.54
CA SER A 454 -13.28 -5.77 9.26
C SER A 454 -14.67 -6.28 8.87
N TRP A 455 -15.09 -5.99 7.63
CA TRP A 455 -16.42 -6.34 7.12
C TRP A 455 -16.63 -7.85 6.91
N GLY A 456 -15.55 -8.63 6.74
CA GLY A 456 -15.60 -10.08 6.55
C GLY A 456 -16.34 -10.53 5.28
N ASP A 457 -16.72 -11.80 5.25
CA ASP A 457 -17.64 -12.34 4.25
C ASP A 457 -19.09 -11.86 4.49
N GLU A 458 -20.01 -12.20 3.59
CA GLU A 458 -21.42 -11.77 3.61
C GLU A 458 -22.23 -12.27 4.82
N THR A 459 -21.69 -13.19 5.62
CA THR A 459 -22.33 -13.72 6.83
C THR A 459 -21.60 -13.32 8.12
N SER A 460 -20.37 -12.80 8.00
CA SER A 460 -19.41 -12.73 9.11
C SER A 460 -19.90 -11.90 10.29
N LEU A 461 -20.49 -10.72 10.03
CA LEU A 461 -20.99 -9.85 11.09
C LEU A 461 -22.25 -10.41 11.77
N ALA A 462 -23.10 -11.13 11.03
CA ALA A 462 -24.29 -11.76 11.59
C ALA A 462 -23.93 -12.96 12.48
N VAL A 463 -22.99 -13.79 12.01
CA VAL A 463 -22.44 -14.89 12.82
C VAL A 463 -21.75 -14.34 14.07
N ALA A 464 -20.94 -13.29 13.92
CA ALA A 464 -20.27 -12.63 15.04
C ALA A 464 -21.27 -12.13 16.10
N ALA A 465 -22.40 -11.55 15.69
CA ALA A 465 -23.46 -11.15 16.60
C ALA A 465 -24.07 -12.36 17.35
N LEU A 466 -24.36 -13.47 16.67
CA LEU A 466 -24.93 -14.67 17.28
C LEU A 466 -23.99 -15.32 18.31
N ILE A 467 -22.70 -15.40 18.03
CA ILE A 467 -21.73 -16.01 18.95
C ILE A 467 -21.27 -15.06 20.07
N SER A 468 -21.72 -13.80 20.06
CA SER A 468 -21.43 -12.83 21.12
C SER A 468 -22.25 -13.11 22.39
N PRO A 469 -21.85 -12.55 23.55
CA PRO A 469 -22.61 -12.66 24.80
C PRO A 469 -24.08 -12.18 24.68
N PRO A 470 -25.00 -12.69 25.52
CA PRO A 470 -26.44 -12.39 25.45
C PRO A 470 -26.78 -10.90 25.64
N ASP A 471 -25.89 -10.12 26.27
CA ASP A 471 -26.12 -8.71 26.51
C ASP A 471 -25.78 -7.83 25.29
N GLN A 472 -25.12 -8.38 24.26
CA GLN A 472 -24.72 -7.71 23.03
C GLN A 472 -25.95 -7.12 22.28
N PRO A 473 -26.01 -5.80 22.05
CA PRO A 473 -27.12 -5.16 21.33
C PRO A 473 -27.39 -5.74 19.94
N ALA A 474 -26.36 -5.97 19.12
CA ALA A 474 -26.52 -6.61 17.82
C ALA A 474 -27.21 -7.97 17.92
N LYS A 475 -26.84 -8.78 18.91
CA LYS A 475 -27.45 -10.10 19.13
C LYS A 475 -28.92 -9.99 19.50
N LYS A 476 -29.25 -9.06 20.41
CA LYS A 476 -30.64 -8.81 20.80
C LYS A 476 -31.48 -8.40 19.60
N VAL A 477 -31.00 -7.46 18.78
CA VAL A 477 -31.69 -7.04 17.56
C VAL A 477 -31.88 -8.22 16.60
N PHE A 478 -30.86 -9.06 16.42
CA PHE A 478 -30.97 -10.22 15.53
C PHE A 478 -32.01 -11.23 16.05
N VAL A 479 -31.99 -11.56 17.34
CA VAL A 479 -32.97 -12.46 17.96
C VAL A 479 -34.39 -11.89 17.84
N GLU A 480 -34.59 -10.58 17.97
CA GLU A 480 -35.89 -9.94 17.75
C GLU A 480 -36.34 -9.99 16.28
N ASP A 481 -35.44 -9.82 15.32
CA ASP A 481 -35.74 -10.00 13.90
C ASP A 481 -36.20 -11.44 13.61
N LEU A 482 -35.53 -12.44 14.21
CA LEU A 482 -35.87 -13.85 14.09
C LEU A 482 -37.21 -14.18 14.76
N LYS A 483 -37.47 -13.64 15.96
CA LYS A 483 -38.79 -13.74 16.62
C LYS A 483 -39.88 -13.19 15.74
N SER A 484 -39.66 -12.01 15.16
CA SER A 484 -40.64 -11.36 14.29
C SER A 484 -40.91 -12.18 13.03
N LYS A 485 -39.88 -12.78 12.42
CA LYS A 485 -40.01 -13.60 11.21
C LYS A 485 -40.69 -14.94 11.48
N TYR A 486 -40.20 -15.71 12.44
CA TYR A 486 -40.61 -17.10 12.66
C TYR A 486 -41.80 -17.25 13.60
N LYS A 487 -42.05 -16.27 14.48
CA LYS A 487 -43.09 -16.25 15.52
C LYS A 487 -42.94 -17.31 16.63
N SER A 488 -42.51 -18.54 16.30
CA SER A 488 -42.22 -19.60 17.26
C SER A 488 -40.79 -20.13 17.11
N ILE A 489 -40.19 -20.56 18.23
CA ILE A 489 -38.83 -21.11 18.24
C ILE A 489 -38.74 -22.41 17.43
N ASP A 490 -39.80 -23.23 17.41
CA ASP A 490 -39.85 -24.47 16.63
C ASP A 490 -39.76 -24.23 15.12
N LYS A 491 -40.37 -23.16 14.62
CA LYS A 491 -40.26 -22.79 13.20
C LYS A 491 -38.83 -22.38 12.84
N LEU A 492 -38.13 -21.68 13.74
CA LEU A 492 -36.71 -21.39 13.56
C LEU A 492 -35.87 -22.67 13.62
N ASN A 493 -36.10 -23.53 14.62
CA ASN A 493 -35.41 -24.80 14.78
C ASN A 493 -35.53 -25.67 13.52
N ASN A 494 -36.72 -25.76 12.94
CA ASN A 494 -36.95 -26.48 11.68
C ASN A 494 -36.19 -25.85 10.50
N ALA A 495 -36.16 -24.52 10.39
CA ALA A 495 -35.47 -23.84 9.32
C ALA A 495 -33.94 -23.94 9.43
N TRP A 496 -33.40 -23.81 10.65
CA TRP A 496 -31.96 -23.78 10.90
C TRP A 496 -31.38 -25.16 11.22
N GLY A 497 -32.23 -26.16 11.46
CA GLY A 497 -31.80 -27.48 11.93
C GLY A 497 -31.21 -27.44 13.33
N THR A 498 -31.75 -26.58 14.19
CA THR A 498 -31.32 -26.39 15.59
C THR A 498 -32.36 -26.93 16.55
N ASN A 499 -32.11 -26.89 17.86
CA ASN A 499 -33.03 -27.43 18.87
C ASN A 499 -33.11 -26.54 20.13
N HIS A 500 -33.19 -25.22 19.93
CA HIS A 500 -33.31 -24.27 21.04
C HIS A 500 -34.68 -24.42 21.71
N LYS A 501 -34.71 -24.57 23.04
CA LYS A 501 -35.95 -24.74 23.80
C LYS A 501 -36.79 -23.47 23.88
N THR A 502 -36.14 -22.31 23.88
CA THR A 502 -36.80 -21.00 23.94
C THR A 502 -35.98 -19.96 23.17
N TRP A 503 -36.58 -18.83 22.87
CA TRP A 503 -35.86 -17.67 22.35
C TRP A 503 -34.75 -17.19 23.30
N ASN A 504 -34.95 -17.31 24.61
CA ASN A 504 -33.90 -17.00 25.59
C ASN A 504 -32.73 -17.99 25.47
N ALA A 505 -32.99 -19.28 25.21
CA ALA A 505 -31.92 -20.25 24.97
C ALA A 505 -31.08 -19.90 23.72
N LEU A 506 -31.70 -19.41 22.64
CA LEU A 506 -30.97 -18.87 21.49
C LEU A 506 -30.16 -17.62 21.87
N LEU A 507 -30.74 -16.69 22.64
CA LEU A 507 -30.04 -15.48 23.08
C LEU A 507 -28.81 -15.81 23.96
N GLN A 508 -28.88 -16.84 24.79
CA GLN A 508 -27.78 -17.28 25.65
C GLN A 508 -26.71 -18.09 24.90
N SER A 509 -27.08 -18.80 23.82
CA SER A 509 -26.15 -19.64 23.06
C SER A 509 -25.06 -18.81 22.37
N THR A 510 -23.80 -19.19 22.54
CA THR A 510 -22.65 -18.59 21.82
C THR A 510 -22.13 -19.52 20.71
N GLU A 511 -22.94 -20.49 20.29
CA GLU A 511 -22.56 -21.47 19.28
C GLU A 511 -22.78 -20.93 17.86
N ALA A 512 -21.82 -21.22 16.99
CA ALA A 512 -21.94 -20.89 15.58
C ALA A 512 -23.03 -21.76 14.93
N GLN A 513 -23.88 -21.11 14.14
CA GLN A 513 -24.99 -21.78 13.45
C GLN A 513 -24.54 -22.33 12.10
N ASP A 514 -25.27 -23.32 11.58
CA ASP A 514 -25.06 -23.81 10.22
C ASP A 514 -25.32 -22.68 9.22
N LYS A 515 -24.23 -22.16 8.63
CA LYS A 515 -24.27 -21.03 7.71
C LYS A 515 -25.13 -21.30 6.47
N LYS A 516 -25.28 -22.56 6.03
CA LYS A 516 -26.07 -22.90 4.84
C LYS A 516 -27.56 -22.83 5.16
N LYS A 517 -27.97 -23.43 6.29
CA LYS A 517 -29.39 -23.43 6.71
C LYS A 517 -29.86 -22.04 7.14
N ALA A 518 -29.01 -21.30 7.85
CA ALA A 518 -29.32 -19.94 8.33
C ALA A 518 -29.02 -18.83 7.30
N HIS A 519 -28.54 -19.16 6.10
CA HIS A 519 -27.92 -18.21 5.17
C HIS A 519 -28.78 -16.95 4.92
N ASN A 520 -30.06 -17.14 4.57
CA ASN A 520 -30.96 -16.03 4.24
C ASN A 520 -31.16 -15.05 5.40
N ASP A 521 -31.17 -15.54 6.64
CA ASP A 521 -31.29 -14.69 7.82
C ASP A 521 -29.97 -14.00 8.15
N LEU A 522 -28.85 -14.70 7.97
CA LEU A 522 -27.52 -14.14 8.17
C LEU A 522 -27.26 -12.97 7.20
N ILE A 523 -27.56 -13.13 5.92
CA ILE A 523 -27.39 -12.05 4.93
C ILE A 523 -28.36 -10.88 5.17
N ALA A 524 -29.58 -11.17 5.63
CA ALA A 524 -30.57 -10.12 5.95
C ALA A 524 -30.09 -9.27 7.14
N PHE A 525 -29.64 -9.91 8.22
CA PHE A 525 -29.11 -9.21 9.38
C PHE A 525 -27.77 -8.53 9.09
N TYR A 526 -26.89 -9.15 8.28
CA TYR A 526 -25.67 -8.50 7.80
C TYR A 526 -25.99 -7.20 7.07
N THR A 527 -26.93 -7.25 6.12
CA THR A 527 -27.36 -6.08 5.35
C THR A 527 -27.90 -4.99 6.27
N LYS A 528 -28.76 -5.35 7.23
CA LYS A 528 -29.28 -4.42 8.25
C LYS A 528 -28.16 -3.79 9.08
N THR A 529 -27.14 -4.56 9.45
CA THR A 529 -25.96 -4.07 10.19
C THR A 529 -25.18 -3.06 9.35
N ALA A 530 -24.87 -3.39 8.10
CA ALA A 530 -24.13 -2.50 7.20
C ALA A 530 -24.91 -1.21 6.90
N GLU A 531 -26.22 -1.30 6.63
CA GLU A 531 -27.05 -0.11 6.41
C GLU A 531 -27.15 0.75 7.67
N THR A 532 -27.26 0.15 8.86
CA THR A 532 -27.31 0.89 10.13
C THR A 532 -26.03 1.67 10.39
N TYR A 533 -24.86 1.10 10.06
CA TYR A 533 -23.57 1.78 10.11
C TYR A 533 -23.59 3.07 9.27
N PHE A 534 -23.83 2.93 7.96
CA PHE A 534 -23.75 4.04 7.02
C PHE A 534 -24.85 5.08 7.24
N LYS A 535 -26.08 4.65 7.53
CA LYS A 535 -27.21 5.52 7.83
C LYS A 535 -26.95 6.39 9.05
N THR A 536 -26.53 5.78 10.16
CA THR A 536 -26.26 6.52 11.41
C THR A 536 -25.18 7.57 11.19
N ILE A 537 -24.12 7.23 10.45
CA ILE A 537 -23.07 8.18 10.13
C ILE A 537 -23.57 9.32 9.25
N ARG A 538 -24.29 9.00 8.17
CA ARG A 538 -24.89 9.99 7.27
C ARG A 538 -25.75 11.00 8.02
N GLU A 539 -26.64 10.51 8.90
CA GLU A 539 -27.53 11.35 9.69
C GLU A 539 -26.76 12.32 10.60
N GLU A 540 -25.76 11.84 11.34
CA GLU A 540 -25.04 12.71 12.29
C GLU A 540 -24.06 13.66 11.56
N VAL A 541 -23.41 13.23 10.47
CA VAL A 541 -22.58 14.12 9.63
C VAL A 541 -23.43 15.24 9.05
N LYS A 542 -24.61 14.95 8.49
CA LYS A 542 -25.45 15.98 7.86
C LYS A 542 -26.12 16.94 8.83
N LYS A 543 -26.23 16.59 10.12
CA LYS A 543 -26.67 17.53 11.17
C LYS A 543 -25.64 18.62 11.45
N ILE A 544 -24.35 18.28 11.40
CA ILE A 544 -23.25 19.20 11.78
C ILE A 544 -22.62 19.87 10.57
N ALA A 545 -22.48 19.14 9.48
CA ALA A 545 -21.80 19.56 8.25
C ALA A 545 -22.67 19.24 7.02
N PRO A 546 -23.84 19.89 6.86
CA PRO A 546 -24.83 19.56 5.83
C PRO A 546 -24.28 19.66 4.40
N ASN A 547 -23.31 20.57 4.19
CA ASN A 547 -22.75 20.86 2.88
C ASN A 547 -21.51 20.02 2.52
N GLN A 548 -20.87 19.36 3.49
CA GLN A 548 -19.69 18.53 3.27
C GLN A 548 -20.06 17.12 2.79
N LEU A 549 -19.22 16.51 1.95
CA LEU A 549 -19.45 15.15 1.45
C LEU A 549 -19.25 14.10 2.54
N TYR A 550 -20.15 13.11 2.61
CA TYR A 550 -19.86 11.87 3.34
C TYR A 550 -19.17 10.88 2.40
N MET A 551 -17.89 10.62 2.67
CA MET A 551 -17.00 9.90 1.75
C MET A 551 -16.74 8.45 2.15
N GLY A 552 -17.56 7.87 3.03
CA GLY A 552 -17.48 6.46 3.41
C GLY A 552 -16.38 6.13 4.44
N CYS A 553 -15.90 4.88 4.42
CA CYS A 553 -15.06 4.29 5.48
C CYS A 553 -13.80 3.56 4.98
N ARG A 554 -13.33 3.89 3.77
CA ARG A 554 -12.08 3.44 3.15
C ARG A 554 -11.91 1.91 3.19
N PHE A 555 -12.66 1.21 2.34
CA PHE A 555 -12.66 -0.24 2.29
C PHE A 555 -11.31 -0.80 1.78
N ALA A 556 -10.65 -1.65 2.56
CA ALA A 556 -9.58 -2.53 2.07
C ALA A 556 -10.16 -3.88 1.62
N TRP A 557 -10.78 -4.61 2.56
CA TRP A 557 -11.47 -5.88 2.34
C TRP A 557 -12.96 -5.71 2.65
N VAL A 558 -13.81 -5.95 1.65
CA VAL A 558 -15.25 -5.73 1.74
C VAL A 558 -15.97 -6.70 0.83
N ASN A 559 -17.16 -7.14 1.23
CA ASN A 559 -18.09 -7.90 0.40
C ASN A 559 -19.15 -7.00 -0.23
N ASP A 560 -19.89 -7.54 -1.19
CA ASP A 560 -20.83 -6.75 -1.98
C ASP A 560 -22.01 -6.21 -1.16
N LEU A 561 -22.44 -6.87 -0.07
CA LEU A 561 -23.51 -6.36 0.80
C LEU A 561 -23.11 -5.06 1.49
N ALA A 562 -21.91 -5.01 2.07
CA ALA A 562 -21.39 -3.82 2.73
C ALA A 562 -21.12 -2.68 1.72
N ALA A 563 -20.59 -3.02 0.54
CA ALA A 563 -20.38 -2.05 -0.52
C ALA A 563 -21.71 -1.47 -1.04
N ARG A 564 -22.73 -2.30 -1.28
CA ARG A 564 -24.09 -1.85 -1.63
C ARG A 564 -24.68 -0.95 -0.54
N ALA A 565 -24.54 -1.30 0.72
CA ALA A 565 -25.03 -0.47 1.82
C ALA A 565 -24.39 0.94 1.80
N ALA A 566 -23.09 1.05 1.53
CA ALA A 566 -22.42 2.35 1.40
C ALA A 566 -23.07 3.24 0.31
N THR A 567 -23.45 2.65 -0.83
CA THR A 567 -24.05 3.39 -1.96
C THR A 567 -25.40 4.02 -1.64
N LYS A 568 -26.08 3.58 -0.58
CA LYS A 568 -27.37 4.16 -0.18
C LYS A 568 -27.23 5.46 0.62
N PHE A 569 -26.06 5.73 1.19
CA PHE A 569 -25.90 6.80 2.18
C PHE A 569 -24.67 7.70 1.97
N CYS A 570 -23.61 7.19 1.33
CA CYS A 570 -22.42 7.98 1.01
C CYS A 570 -22.67 8.89 -0.20
N ASP A 571 -22.05 10.06 -0.21
CA ASP A 571 -21.98 10.88 -1.44
C ASP A 571 -20.88 10.34 -2.38
N ILE A 572 -19.85 9.70 -1.83
CA ILE A 572 -18.74 9.04 -2.53
C ILE A 572 -18.37 7.76 -1.78
N VAL A 573 -18.17 6.65 -2.49
CA VAL A 573 -17.63 5.42 -1.88
C VAL A 573 -16.11 5.38 -1.97
N SER A 574 -15.45 5.16 -0.84
CA SER A 574 -13.98 5.15 -0.76
C SER A 574 -13.38 3.76 -0.62
N TYR A 575 -12.28 3.51 -1.33
CA TYR A 575 -11.54 2.26 -1.28
C TYR A 575 -10.03 2.48 -1.11
N ASN A 576 -9.40 1.67 -0.28
CA ASN A 576 -7.95 1.54 -0.24
C ASN A 576 -7.54 0.43 -1.21
N ARG A 577 -6.68 0.75 -2.18
CA ARG A 577 -6.36 -0.11 -3.33
C ARG A 577 -4.87 -0.10 -3.63
N TYR A 578 -4.13 -0.81 -2.78
CA TYR A 578 -2.75 -1.20 -3.03
C TYR A 578 -2.68 -2.22 -4.19
N ARG A 579 -2.65 -1.72 -5.44
CA ARG A 579 -2.53 -2.47 -6.71
C ARG A 579 -1.66 -1.66 -7.67
N TYR A 580 -1.19 -2.26 -8.75
CA TYR A 580 -0.48 -1.50 -9.80
C TYR A 580 -1.42 -0.73 -10.73
N SER A 581 -2.72 -1.05 -10.75
CA SER A 581 -3.75 -0.31 -11.48
C SER A 581 -5.12 -0.42 -10.80
N VAL A 582 -5.94 0.62 -11.00
CA VAL A 582 -7.35 0.70 -10.62
C VAL A 582 -8.25 1.09 -11.79
N GLU A 583 -7.73 1.05 -13.02
CA GLU A 583 -8.47 1.44 -14.23
C GLU A 583 -9.81 0.73 -14.37
N ASN A 584 -9.87 -0.56 -13.99
CA ASN A 584 -11.07 -1.37 -14.05
C ASN A 584 -11.82 -1.48 -12.71
N HIS A 585 -11.49 -0.64 -11.72
CA HIS A 585 -12.16 -0.68 -10.42
C HIS A 585 -13.59 -0.14 -10.53
N ARG A 586 -14.54 -0.85 -9.92
CA ARG A 586 -15.96 -0.52 -9.93
C ARG A 586 -16.64 -1.01 -8.65
N LEU A 587 -17.81 -0.44 -8.38
CA LEU A 587 -18.72 -0.92 -7.35
C LEU A 587 -19.39 -2.24 -7.81
N PRO A 588 -19.95 -3.03 -6.88
CA PRO A 588 -20.77 -4.18 -7.24
C PRO A 588 -21.94 -3.77 -8.15
N ASP A 589 -22.41 -4.71 -8.96
CA ASP A 589 -23.60 -4.57 -9.81
C ASP A 589 -23.52 -3.37 -10.79
N ASP A 590 -22.31 -2.91 -11.10
CA ASP A 590 -22.02 -1.74 -11.94
C ASP A 590 -22.78 -0.46 -11.49
N ILE A 591 -23.00 -0.30 -10.18
CA ILE A 591 -23.67 0.86 -9.60
C ILE A 591 -22.96 2.17 -10.01
N ASP A 592 -23.72 3.07 -10.65
CA ASP A 592 -23.24 4.35 -11.17
C ASP A 592 -23.09 5.42 -10.07
N MET A 593 -22.04 5.31 -9.26
CA MET A 593 -21.74 6.23 -8.17
C MET A 593 -20.25 6.62 -8.15
N PRO A 594 -19.89 7.85 -7.74
CA PRO A 594 -18.49 8.26 -7.65
C PRO A 594 -17.71 7.45 -6.61
N ILE A 595 -16.49 7.08 -7.00
CA ILE A 595 -15.53 6.35 -6.19
C ILE A 595 -14.32 7.24 -5.91
N ILE A 596 -13.72 7.15 -4.73
CA ILE A 596 -12.40 7.73 -4.47
C ILE A 596 -11.44 6.65 -3.97
N ILE A 597 -10.22 6.66 -4.49
CA ILE A 597 -9.15 5.82 -3.94
C ILE A 597 -8.54 6.54 -2.76
N GLY A 598 -8.77 6.01 -1.56
CA GLY A 598 -8.30 6.58 -0.31
C GLY A 598 -6.81 6.31 -0.03
N GLU A 599 -6.26 5.20 -0.52
CA GLU A 599 -4.85 4.84 -0.34
C GLU A 599 -4.33 4.03 -1.52
N PHE A 600 -3.12 4.36 -1.95
CA PHE A 600 -2.22 3.52 -2.73
C PHE A 600 -0.77 3.99 -2.53
N HIS A 601 0.20 3.10 -2.76
CA HIS A 601 1.61 3.46 -2.81
C HIS A 601 2.44 2.43 -3.56
N PHE A 602 3.68 2.82 -3.84
CA PHE A 602 4.77 2.02 -4.35
C PHE A 602 6.04 2.40 -3.61
N GLY A 603 6.92 1.44 -3.38
CA GLY A 603 8.22 1.73 -2.77
C GLY A 603 9.35 0.85 -3.29
N ALA A 604 10.56 1.38 -3.20
CA ALA A 604 11.80 0.75 -3.63
C ALA A 604 12.87 0.86 -2.53
N LEU A 605 13.91 0.01 -2.60
CA LEU A 605 14.96 -0.10 -1.58
C LEU A 605 16.31 0.50 -2.01
N ASP A 606 16.31 1.27 -3.09
CA ASP A 606 17.49 1.95 -3.62
C ASP A 606 17.82 3.25 -2.87
N ARG A 607 17.13 3.55 -1.75
CA ARG A 607 17.27 4.77 -0.93
C ARG A 607 17.36 4.49 0.58
N GLY A 608 18.02 3.39 0.97
CA GLY A 608 18.44 3.13 2.36
C GLY A 608 17.38 2.56 3.32
N MET A 609 16.13 2.46 2.88
CA MET A 609 15.04 1.82 3.64
C MET A 609 15.08 0.29 3.53
N PHE A 610 14.41 -0.39 4.45
CA PHE A 610 14.42 -1.85 4.52
C PHE A 610 13.17 -2.51 3.93
N HIS A 611 12.05 -1.78 3.83
CA HIS A 611 10.80 -2.34 3.36
C HIS A 611 10.17 -1.44 2.28
N THR A 612 9.76 -2.02 1.16
CA THR A 612 9.14 -1.31 0.03
C THR A 612 7.72 -0.85 0.32
N GLY A 613 7.06 -1.54 1.24
CA GLY A 613 5.65 -1.36 1.56
C GLY A 613 4.84 -2.46 0.90
N LEU A 614 3.60 -2.14 0.54
CA LEU A 614 2.63 -3.14 0.07
C LEU A 614 2.74 -3.45 -1.43
N ARG A 615 3.38 -2.57 -2.20
CA ARG A 615 3.70 -2.78 -3.61
C ARG A 615 5.13 -2.37 -3.88
N LYS A 616 5.95 -3.33 -4.27
CA LYS A 616 7.36 -3.13 -4.56
C LYS A 616 7.56 -2.56 -5.97
N THR A 617 8.60 -1.76 -6.12
CA THR A 617 9.17 -1.32 -7.40
C THR A 617 10.68 -1.53 -7.37
N ALA A 618 11.28 -1.61 -8.54
CA ALA A 618 12.71 -1.93 -8.67
C ALA A 618 13.61 -0.83 -8.10
N ASN A 619 13.26 0.43 -8.36
CA ASN A 619 14.01 1.63 -7.96
C ASN A 619 13.05 2.85 -7.95
N GLN A 620 13.57 4.05 -7.65
CA GLN A 620 12.76 5.27 -7.63
C GLN A 620 12.18 5.67 -9.01
N GLN A 621 12.81 5.30 -10.12
CA GLN A 621 12.27 5.57 -11.46
C GLN A 621 11.06 4.67 -11.76
N ASP A 622 11.16 3.36 -11.52
CA ASP A 622 10.01 2.44 -11.65
C ASP A 622 8.88 2.84 -10.68
N ARG A 623 9.22 3.32 -9.48
CA ARG A 623 8.24 3.90 -8.55
C ARG A 623 7.46 5.06 -9.16
N ALA A 624 8.15 5.99 -9.84
CA ALA A 624 7.55 7.12 -10.53
C ALA A 624 6.69 6.67 -11.73
N ASP A 625 7.15 5.71 -12.51
CA ASP A 625 6.43 5.18 -13.67
C ASP A 625 5.13 4.47 -13.25
N LYS A 626 5.17 3.66 -12.18
CA LYS A 626 3.99 3.01 -11.60
C LYS A 626 3.02 4.02 -11.01
N TYR A 627 3.51 5.06 -10.34
CA TYR A 627 2.67 6.16 -9.87
C TYR A 627 1.91 6.81 -11.04
N LYS A 628 2.62 7.19 -12.10
CA LYS A 628 2.03 7.82 -13.29
C LYS A 628 0.98 6.91 -13.93
N SER A 629 1.32 5.65 -14.15
CA SER A 629 0.41 4.65 -14.73
C SER A 629 -0.86 4.44 -13.89
N TYR A 630 -0.72 4.34 -12.56
CA TYR A 630 -1.84 4.18 -11.64
C TYR A 630 -2.80 5.37 -11.71
N VAL A 631 -2.28 6.59 -11.60
CA VAL A 631 -3.11 7.80 -11.59
C VAL A 631 -3.76 8.03 -12.95
N GLN A 632 -3.05 7.79 -14.06
CA GLN A 632 -3.63 7.85 -15.40
C GLN A 632 -4.73 6.80 -15.60
N GLY A 633 -4.55 5.57 -15.11
CA GLY A 633 -5.59 4.55 -15.11
C GLY A 633 -6.84 4.99 -14.33
N ALA A 634 -6.65 5.62 -13.17
CA ALA A 634 -7.75 6.22 -12.40
C ALA A 634 -8.44 7.37 -13.14
N LEU A 635 -7.69 8.21 -13.87
CA LEU A 635 -8.25 9.30 -14.69
C LEU A 635 -9.07 8.78 -15.87
N ARG A 636 -8.73 7.62 -16.45
CA ARG A 636 -9.53 6.97 -17.51
C ARG A 636 -10.83 6.38 -16.95
N ASN A 637 -10.81 5.84 -15.74
CA ASN A 637 -11.99 5.25 -15.11
C ASN A 637 -13.13 6.27 -14.91
N PRO A 638 -14.37 5.99 -15.39
CA PRO A 638 -15.47 6.95 -15.35
C PRO A 638 -16.06 7.19 -13.95
N TYR A 639 -15.82 6.31 -12.98
CA TYR A 639 -16.35 6.40 -11.62
C TYR A 639 -15.38 7.11 -10.66
N ILE A 640 -14.08 7.01 -10.89
CA ILE A 640 -13.07 7.52 -9.94
C ILE A 640 -12.93 9.04 -10.03
N VAL A 641 -13.20 9.74 -8.92
CA VAL A 641 -13.11 11.22 -8.81
C VAL A 641 -11.82 11.72 -8.14
N GLY A 642 -10.94 10.80 -7.71
CA GLY A 642 -9.69 11.14 -7.07
C GLY A 642 -8.88 9.93 -6.60
N THR A 643 -7.60 10.17 -6.33
CA THR A 643 -6.69 9.21 -5.70
C THR A 643 -5.82 9.90 -4.66
N HIS A 644 -5.67 9.26 -3.51
CA HIS A 644 -4.83 9.72 -2.41
C HIS A 644 -3.66 8.76 -2.19
N TRP A 645 -2.44 9.28 -2.31
CA TRP A 645 -1.20 8.53 -2.07
C TRP A 645 -0.96 8.37 -0.56
N PHE A 646 -0.65 7.16 -0.10
CA PHE A 646 -0.23 6.90 1.27
C PHE A 646 1.30 6.70 1.31
N GLN A 647 2.11 7.67 1.71
CA GLN A 647 1.78 8.90 2.44
C GLN A 647 2.85 10.00 2.18
N TYR A 648 2.73 11.16 2.83
CA TYR A 648 3.61 12.31 2.57
C TYR A 648 5.10 12.02 2.81
N LYS A 649 5.44 11.28 3.86
CA LYS A 649 6.83 11.00 4.27
C LYS A 649 7.08 9.51 4.34
N ASP A 650 8.33 9.12 4.14
CA ASP A 650 8.77 7.78 4.48
C ASP A 650 8.45 7.52 5.95
N GLN A 651 8.09 6.28 6.26
CA GLN A 651 7.98 5.89 7.66
C GLN A 651 9.38 5.88 8.29
N ALA A 652 9.48 5.98 9.61
CA ALA A 652 10.77 5.89 10.27
C ALA A 652 11.50 4.59 9.87
N THR A 653 12.81 4.66 9.66
CA THR A 653 13.65 3.54 9.20
C THR A 653 13.53 2.30 10.09
N THR A 654 13.41 2.51 11.41
CA THR A 654 13.21 1.47 12.43
C THR A 654 11.75 1.22 12.79
N GLY A 655 10.82 1.75 12.01
CA GLY A 655 9.41 1.41 12.06
C GLY A 655 8.58 2.14 13.10
N ARG A 656 7.27 2.11 12.87
CA ARG A 656 6.24 2.59 13.81
C ARG A 656 5.98 1.58 14.92
N GLY A 657 5.02 1.88 15.80
CA GLY A 657 4.58 0.96 16.86
C GLY A 657 4.15 -0.43 16.36
N ASP A 658 3.56 -0.52 15.17
CA ASP A 658 3.18 -1.78 14.49
C ASP A 658 4.29 -2.38 13.62
N GLY A 659 5.50 -1.81 13.70
CA GLY A 659 6.70 -2.20 12.97
C GLY A 659 6.77 -1.74 11.51
N GLU A 660 5.76 -1.06 10.97
CA GLU A 660 5.82 -0.58 9.58
C GLU A 660 6.98 0.42 9.38
N ASN A 661 7.90 0.09 8.46
CA ASN A 661 9.10 0.87 8.12
C ASN A 661 9.29 1.03 6.60
N TYR A 662 8.27 1.57 5.95
CA TYR A 662 8.10 1.57 4.50
C TYR A 662 8.72 2.79 3.80
N GLN A 663 9.35 2.55 2.64
CA GLN A 663 9.80 3.55 1.67
C GLN A 663 8.62 3.99 0.78
N ILE A 664 7.74 4.84 1.29
CA ILE A 664 6.46 5.20 0.65
C ILE A 664 6.20 6.70 0.69
N GLY A 665 7.17 7.52 1.05
CA GLY A 665 7.10 8.96 1.16
C GLY A 665 7.33 9.69 -0.14
N PHE A 666 6.70 10.84 -0.31
CA PHE A 666 7.14 11.82 -1.30
C PHE A 666 8.45 12.49 -0.88
N ILE A 667 8.68 12.56 0.44
CA ILE A 667 9.93 13.00 1.05
C ILE A 667 10.51 11.92 1.97
N ASP A 668 11.82 11.91 2.10
CA ASP A 668 12.54 11.03 3.02
C ASP A 668 12.50 11.53 4.48
N ILE A 669 13.18 10.82 5.39
CA ILE A 669 13.26 11.18 6.82
C ILE A 669 13.98 12.52 7.07
N CYS A 670 14.78 12.97 6.11
CA CYS A 670 15.55 14.21 6.10
C CYS A 670 14.85 15.34 5.33
N ASP A 671 13.55 15.23 5.06
CA ASP A 671 12.78 16.26 4.37
C ASP A 671 13.30 16.58 2.95
N LYS A 672 13.84 15.56 2.25
CA LYS A 672 14.24 15.64 0.85
C LYS A 672 13.21 14.97 -0.06
N PRO A 673 12.65 15.66 -1.06
CA PRO A 673 11.75 15.05 -2.04
C PRO A 673 12.46 14.04 -2.95
N TYR A 674 11.73 13.00 -3.36
CA TYR A 674 12.20 12.06 -4.39
C TYR A 674 11.99 12.65 -5.79
N PRO A 675 13.04 13.10 -6.49
CA PRO A 675 12.90 13.88 -7.72
C PRO A 675 12.16 13.13 -8.83
N GLU A 676 12.36 11.81 -8.94
CA GLU A 676 11.69 10.96 -9.92
C GLU A 676 10.17 10.97 -9.71
N THR A 677 9.74 10.77 -8.46
CA THR A 677 8.31 10.78 -8.11
C THR A 677 7.72 12.18 -8.28
N ILE A 678 8.42 13.24 -7.84
CA ILE A 678 7.95 14.63 -8.00
C ILE A 678 7.78 15.01 -9.48
N LYS A 679 8.71 14.60 -10.35
CA LYS A 679 8.58 14.79 -11.79
C LYS A 679 7.31 14.13 -12.34
N ALA A 680 7.06 12.87 -11.99
CA ALA A 680 5.84 12.17 -12.41
C ALA A 680 4.56 12.84 -11.89
N CYS A 681 4.58 13.39 -10.67
CA CYS A 681 3.46 14.15 -10.11
C CYS A 681 3.16 15.40 -10.93
N ARG A 682 4.19 16.17 -11.30
CA ARG A 682 4.06 17.35 -12.16
C ARG A 682 3.47 16.98 -13.51
N GLU A 683 4.03 15.97 -14.16
CA GLU A 683 3.55 15.49 -15.48
C GLU A 683 2.06 15.13 -15.45
N VAL A 684 1.60 14.43 -14.41
CA VAL A 684 0.18 14.08 -14.24
C VAL A 684 -0.65 15.31 -13.88
N GLY A 685 -0.28 16.05 -12.84
CA GLY A 685 -1.08 17.14 -12.27
C GLY A 685 -1.29 18.32 -13.22
N HIS A 686 -0.35 18.55 -14.15
CA HIS A 686 -0.48 19.59 -15.18
C HIS A 686 -1.58 19.26 -16.18
N ILE A 687 -1.69 18.00 -16.62
CA ILE A 687 -2.62 17.63 -17.70
C ILE A 687 -3.86 16.87 -17.23
N MET A 688 -4.00 16.54 -15.95
CA MET A 688 -5.01 15.59 -15.46
C MET A 688 -6.45 15.88 -15.90
N TYR A 689 -6.86 17.16 -15.95
CA TYR A 689 -8.20 17.55 -16.37
C TYR A 689 -8.43 17.30 -17.86
N GLU A 690 -7.51 17.75 -18.70
CA GLU A 690 -7.56 17.52 -20.14
C GLU A 690 -7.45 16.04 -20.47
N TYR A 691 -6.55 15.33 -19.81
CA TYR A 691 -6.33 13.90 -19.98
C TYR A 691 -7.61 13.11 -19.71
N ARG A 692 -8.30 13.43 -18.59
CA ARG A 692 -9.57 12.80 -18.24
C ARG A 692 -10.69 13.10 -19.25
N LEU A 693 -10.70 14.26 -19.88
CA LEU A 693 -11.71 14.60 -20.89
C LEU A 693 -11.42 14.09 -22.30
N LYS A 694 -10.14 13.97 -22.70
CA LYS A 694 -9.74 13.51 -24.04
C LYS A 694 -9.87 11.99 -24.23
N THR A 695 -9.88 11.24 -23.13
CA THR A 695 -10.03 9.79 -23.13
C THR A 695 -11.51 9.42 -23.21
N GLU A 696 -12.15 9.69 -24.35
CA GLU A 696 -13.49 9.18 -24.67
C GLU A 696 -13.41 7.80 -25.32
#